data_AF-A0A962TQJ0-F1
#
_entry.id   AF-A0A962TQJ0-F1
#
_cell.length_a   1.000
_cell.length_b   1.000
_cell.length_c   1.000
_cell.angle_alpha   90.00
_cell.angle_beta   90.00
_cell.angle_gamma   90.00
#
_symmetry.space_group_name_H-M   'P 1'
#
loop_
_entity.id
_entity.type
_entity.pdbx_description
1 polymer ?
#
loop_
_entity_poly.entity_id
_entity_poly.type
_entity_poly.pdbx_seq_one_letter_code
_entity_poly.pdbx_strand_id
1 'polypeptide(L)'
;MTDRRLIESAFPLKQTSLDAVHEKNVRHGHISTLHIWPARRPLAACRAALLATLLPDPETPAERQAMCELIGGTVQKTIKKGKDGNDSVVEETVGGVLHWGRERENAAVLDDLRGRIRAAFGGEAPKVLDPFAGGGAIPLEAMRLGCEVTAADINPVAWFILKCTLEYPQKLAGQTRPLPDFILNDREFMAGFFKAQGLGKKELERALEDLGHRQSQQTLAYLDLGKATLEADLAWHVRAWGQWVLAQARRELGRFYPTYADFEPLKPGHIHYEKRPMQLAPLTEDGLPDMAALNAEFAPTYLKDEKYPRWVAKPTVAYLWARTVTCKNSACRATVPLLKTRWLAKKDNKRVLLTMEPSVDRQCVQFGIDRHVPVGGKTPAEKKAHDQTIGAGTMSRSGAKCPCCGTLMTMEDIRFEGRGGRLGAVMTAVVVDGQKGKEYRLPTPHEIAMAEAAGAEIERVFKDVPFGLPEEPIIEDTKRNTWCVQYGLNQWWKLFTPRQLVGLGNFTITIRELIYILPHQNYESSWIEAISSYLSLGLDRLVDRSSTQCRPDPTPTQSGVINTFSRFALPVTWDFAEGICISNGSGSFVHSLEWIGRYLDISFNQFLFSPSLVFRSVLKTSGKLDLIITDPPYYDSIGYAVLMDFFYVWLRRTLNGLSPEIDQAFAEPLAPKWNHDANDGELIDDASRFNGDKAASKQNYEDGMARAFQACHAALEPVHKA
;
A
#
# COMPACT_ATOMS: atom_id res chain seq x y z
N MET A 1 -38.58 -27.62 11.89
CA MET A 1 -37.99 -26.38 11.35
C MET A 1 -37.65 -26.66 9.91
N THR A 2 -38.02 -25.78 9.00
CA THR A 2 -37.52 -25.87 7.63
C THR A 2 -36.00 -25.68 7.64
N ASP A 3 -35.23 -26.45 6.85
CA ASP A 3 -33.76 -26.28 6.71
C ASP A 3 -33.38 -25.02 5.90
N ARG A 4 -34.35 -24.13 5.66
CA ARG A 4 -34.12 -22.90 4.90
C ARG A 4 -33.31 -21.92 5.73
N ARG A 5 -32.36 -21.26 5.07
CA ARG A 5 -31.57 -20.20 5.68
C ARG A 5 -32.17 -18.84 5.38
N LEU A 6 -31.91 -17.86 6.24
CA LEU A 6 -32.46 -16.52 6.13
C LEU A 6 -32.18 -15.92 4.72
N ILE A 7 -30.99 -16.13 4.17
CA ILE A 7 -30.56 -15.63 2.86
C ILE A 7 -31.46 -16.06 1.69
N GLU A 8 -32.15 -17.19 1.80
CA GLU A 8 -33.08 -17.68 0.77
C GLU A 8 -34.39 -16.88 0.72
N SER A 9 -34.75 -16.23 1.83
CA SER A 9 -36.04 -15.57 2.01
C SER A 9 -35.93 -14.06 2.28
N ALA A 10 -34.85 -13.59 2.91
CA ALA A 10 -34.66 -12.18 3.27
C ALA A 10 -33.17 -11.81 3.42
N PHE A 11 -32.82 -10.58 3.06
CA PHE A 11 -31.47 -10.05 3.19
C PHE A 11 -31.49 -8.52 3.41
N PRO A 12 -30.70 -7.95 4.33
CA PRO A 12 -30.66 -6.51 4.61
C PRO A 12 -29.87 -5.75 3.53
N LEU A 13 -30.31 -5.84 2.28
CA LEU A 13 -29.55 -5.40 1.09
C LEU A 13 -29.21 -3.91 1.10
N LYS A 14 -30.18 -3.07 1.47
CA LYS A 14 -30.01 -1.61 1.46
C LYS A 14 -29.00 -1.17 2.53
N GLN A 15 -29.13 -1.69 3.75
CA GLN A 15 -28.22 -1.43 4.86
C GLN A 15 -26.81 -1.92 4.56
N THR A 16 -26.68 -3.15 4.06
CA THR A 16 -25.41 -3.74 3.64
C THR A 16 -24.71 -2.87 2.60
N SER A 17 -25.47 -2.35 1.62
CA SER A 17 -24.92 -1.48 0.58
C SER A 17 -24.42 -0.13 1.13
N LEU A 18 -25.15 0.47 2.07
CA LEU A 18 -24.76 1.74 2.69
C LEU A 18 -23.47 1.58 3.51
N ASP A 19 -23.39 0.55 4.35
CA ASP A 19 -22.22 0.28 5.18
C ASP A 19 -21.00 -0.13 4.36
N ALA A 20 -21.18 -0.94 3.32
CA ALA A 20 -20.12 -1.30 2.38
C ALA A 20 -19.53 -0.08 1.65
N VAL A 21 -20.34 0.95 1.34
CA VAL A 21 -19.85 2.21 0.75
C VAL A 21 -19.07 3.02 1.78
N HIS A 22 -19.52 3.06 3.05
CA HIS A 22 -18.85 3.75 4.13
C HIS A 22 -17.42 3.22 4.34
N GLU A 23 -17.25 1.90 4.35
CA GLU A 23 -15.95 1.22 4.54
C GLU A 23 -14.87 1.64 3.55
N LYS A 24 -15.23 2.05 2.33
CA LYS A 24 -14.25 2.53 1.32
C LYS A 24 -13.45 3.74 1.80
N ASN A 25 -13.94 4.46 2.81
CA ASN A 25 -13.28 5.63 3.39
C ASN A 25 -12.64 5.37 4.76
N VAL A 26 -12.74 4.15 5.29
CA VAL A 26 -12.11 3.76 6.55
C VAL A 26 -10.60 3.62 6.34
N ARG A 27 -9.81 4.21 7.25
CA ARG A 27 -8.34 4.26 7.18
C ARG A 27 -7.66 3.84 8.47
N HIS A 28 -8.42 3.33 9.44
CA HIS A 28 -7.91 2.91 10.74
C HIS A 28 -8.49 1.53 11.07
N GLY A 29 -7.63 0.58 11.45
CA GLY A 29 -8.02 -0.77 11.87
C GLY A 29 -8.51 -1.74 10.80
N HIS A 30 -8.83 -1.26 9.60
CA HIS A 30 -9.42 -2.09 8.57
C HIS A 30 -8.35 -2.89 7.81
N ILE A 31 -8.64 -4.15 7.42
CA ILE A 31 -7.70 -5.02 6.66
C ILE A 31 -7.24 -4.44 5.32
N SER A 32 -7.91 -3.40 4.82
CA SER A 32 -7.47 -2.63 3.65
C SER A 32 -6.20 -1.81 3.90
N THR A 33 -5.88 -1.52 5.16
CA THR A 33 -4.63 -0.83 5.49
C THR A 33 -3.44 -1.75 5.51
N LEU A 34 -3.66 -3.06 5.66
CA LEU A 34 -2.61 -4.08 5.75
C LEU A 34 -1.94 -4.30 4.39
N HIS A 35 -2.67 -4.78 3.38
CA HIS A 35 -2.13 -5.03 2.03
C HIS A 35 -3.13 -4.61 0.94
N ILE A 36 -2.61 -4.22 -0.24
CA ILE A 36 -3.43 -3.93 -1.42
C ILE A 36 -3.81 -5.24 -2.14
N TRP A 37 -4.94 -5.84 -1.74
CA TRP A 37 -5.50 -7.00 -2.41
C TRP A 37 -6.58 -6.58 -3.43
N PRO A 38 -6.53 -7.04 -4.70
CA PRO A 38 -7.57 -6.77 -5.68
C PRO A 38 -8.94 -7.31 -5.25
N ALA A 39 -10.01 -6.60 -5.58
CA ALA A 39 -11.41 -7.01 -5.31
C ALA A 39 -11.75 -7.45 -3.86
N ARG A 40 -10.97 -7.04 -2.85
CA ARG A 40 -11.33 -7.34 -1.45
C ARG A 40 -12.77 -6.89 -1.16
N ARG A 41 -13.60 -7.82 -0.68
CA ARG A 41 -14.99 -7.54 -0.34
C ARG A 41 -15.12 -6.69 0.92
N PRO A 42 -16.12 -5.78 0.97
CA PRO A 42 -16.46 -5.04 2.19
C PRO A 42 -16.81 -6.00 3.33
N LEU A 43 -16.31 -5.74 4.53
CA LEU A 43 -16.57 -6.56 5.71
C LEU A 43 -18.06 -6.58 6.07
N ALA A 44 -18.76 -5.44 5.93
CA ALA A 44 -20.21 -5.36 6.08
C ALA A 44 -20.95 -6.36 5.18
N ALA A 45 -20.51 -6.49 3.92
CA ALA A 45 -21.11 -7.44 2.98
C ALA A 45 -20.81 -8.90 3.37
N CYS A 46 -19.58 -9.20 3.75
CA CYS A 46 -19.19 -10.52 4.23
C CYS A 46 -19.96 -10.92 5.49
N ARG A 47 -20.05 -10.03 6.48
CA ARG A 47 -20.80 -10.23 7.74
C ARG A 47 -22.28 -10.46 7.48
N ALA A 48 -22.90 -9.66 6.62
CA ALA A 48 -24.32 -9.81 6.27
C ALA A 48 -24.60 -11.15 5.57
N ALA A 49 -23.75 -11.54 4.60
CA ALA A 49 -23.86 -12.82 3.91
C ALA A 49 -23.71 -13.99 4.88
N LEU A 50 -22.67 -13.99 5.71
CA LEU A 50 -22.45 -15.01 6.73
C LEU A 50 -23.64 -15.12 7.70
N LEU A 51 -24.12 -14.01 8.27
CA LEU A 51 -25.26 -14.02 9.18
C LEU A 51 -26.51 -14.58 8.50
N ALA A 52 -26.82 -14.14 7.28
CA ALA A 52 -27.99 -14.60 6.56
C ALA A 52 -27.89 -16.08 6.14
N THR A 53 -26.68 -16.60 5.92
CA THR A 53 -26.48 -18.02 5.59
C THR A 53 -26.43 -18.91 6.83
N LEU A 54 -25.89 -18.45 7.95
CA LEU A 54 -25.77 -19.23 9.19
C LEU A 54 -27.09 -19.30 9.96
N LEU A 55 -27.88 -18.23 9.94
CA LEU A 55 -29.14 -18.15 10.68
C LEU A 55 -30.29 -18.85 9.94
N PRO A 56 -31.14 -19.62 10.64
CA PRO A 56 -32.32 -20.22 10.04
C PRO A 56 -33.34 -19.16 9.62
N ASP A 57 -34.15 -19.48 8.62
CA ASP A 57 -35.29 -18.65 8.22
C ASP A 57 -36.36 -18.69 9.34
N PRO A 58 -36.78 -17.54 9.91
CA PRO A 58 -37.82 -17.51 10.93
C PRO A 58 -39.24 -17.72 10.38
N GLU A 59 -39.39 -18.06 9.09
CA GLU A 59 -40.63 -18.45 8.40
C GLU A 59 -41.64 -17.31 8.16
N THR A 60 -41.86 -16.41 9.13
CA THR A 60 -42.83 -15.30 8.99
C THR A 60 -42.20 -14.03 8.42
N PRO A 61 -42.92 -13.24 7.58
CA PRO A 61 -42.40 -11.97 7.05
C PRO A 61 -42.01 -10.96 8.13
N ALA A 62 -42.74 -10.91 9.24
CA ALA A 62 -42.46 -9.98 10.33
C ALA A 62 -41.17 -10.32 11.07
N GLU A 63 -40.93 -11.60 11.36
CA GLU A 63 -39.69 -12.04 12.01
C GLU A 63 -38.49 -11.95 11.07
N ARG A 64 -38.67 -12.22 9.76
CA ARG A 64 -37.63 -11.98 8.74
C ARG A 64 -37.21 -10.51 8.73
N GLN A 65 -38.17 -9.59 8.74
CA GLN A 65 -37.90 -8.15 8.80
C GLN A 65 -37.17 -7.78 10.09
N ALA A 66 -37.62 -8.28 11.24
CA ALA A 66 -36.96 -8.04 12.53
C ALA A 66 -35.51 -8.58 12.54
N MET A 67 -35.26 -9.75 11.96
CA MET A 67 -33.91 -10.30 11.79
C MET A 67 -33.05 -9.43 10.86
N CYS A 68 -33.59 -8.95 9.74
CA CYS A 68 -32.88 -8.01 8.86
C CYS A 68 -32.57 -6.68 9.56
N GLU A 69 -33.45 -6.16 10.40
CA GLU A 69 -33.21 -4.96 11.20
C GLU A 69 -32.20 -5.20 12.33
N LEU A 70 -32.21 -6.38 12.95
CA LEU A 70 -31.18 -6.78 13.92
C LEU A 70 -29.79 -6.84 13.28
N ILE A 71 -29.70 -7.36 12.06
CA ILE A 71 -28.44 -7.47 11.32
C ILE A 71 -28.01 -6.10 10.78
N GLY A 72 -28.83 -5.46 9.93
CA GLY A 72 -28.46 -4.27 9.18
C GLY A 72 -28.82 -2.94 9.83
N GLY A 73 -29.67 -2.93 10.85
CA GLY A 73 -30.23 -1.71 11.44
C GLY A 73 -31.32 -1.08 10.57
N THR A 74 -31.66 0.15 10.90
CA THR A 74 -32.66 0.96 10.19
C THR A 74 -31.98 2.04 9.36
N VAL A 75 -32.59 2.39 8.23
CA VAL A 75 -32.07 3.46 7.36
C VAL A 75 -32.70 4.79 7.77
N GLN A 76 -31.87 5.75 8.14
CA GLN A 76 -32.29 7.11 8.46
C GLN A 76 -31.73 8.11 7.43
N LYS A 77 -32.49 9.18 7.19
CA LYS A 77 -32.09 10.28 6.31
C LYS A 77 -31.51 11.39 7.16
N THR A 78 -30.23 11.69 6.96
CA THR A 78 -29.51 12.76 7.65
C THR A 78 -29.23 13.89 6.67
N ILE A 79 -29.44 15.14 7.10
CA ILE A 79 -29.07 16.31 6.32
C ILE A 79 -27.61 16.65 6.60
N LYS A 80 -26.74 16.44 5.61
CA LYS A 80 -25.35 16.89 5.66
C LYS A 80 -25.24 18.24 4.97
N LYS A 81 -24.91 19.27 5.76
CA LYS A 81 -24.54 20.60 5.25
C LYS A 81 -23.29 20.48 4.38
N GLY A 82 -23.44 20.73 3.09
CA GLY A 82 -22.31 20.78 2.17
C GLY A 82 -21.41 21.98 2.48
N LYS A 83 -20.11 21.86 2.14
CA LYS A 83 -19.16 22.98 2.25
C LYS A 83 -19.54 24.18 1.38
N ASP A 84 -20.38 23.95 0.36
CA ASP A 84 -20.84 24.96 -0.59
C ASP A 84 -22.19 25.60 -0.17
N GLY A 85 -22.71 25.30 1.03
CA GLY A 85 -23.97 25.82 1.53
C GLY A 85 -25.22 25.07 1.05
N ASN A 86 -25.08 24.08 0.16
CA ASN A 86 -26.17 23.18 -0.24
C ASN A 86 -26.29 21.99 0.72
N ASP A 87 -27.50 21.78 1.23
CA ASP A 87 -27.84 20.61 2.02
C ASP A 87 -27.93 19.37 1.12
N SER A 88 -27.28 18.30 1.52
CA SER A 88 -27.39 16.98 0.89
C SER A 88 -28.07 16.02 1.84
N VAL A 89 -29.12 15.35 1.37
CA VAL A 89 -29.75 14.25 2.12
C VAL A 89 -28.91 13.00 1.88
N VAL A 90 -28.34 12.47 2.96
CA VAL A 90 -27.55 11.24 2.95
C VAL A 90 -28.29 10.18 3.76
N GLU A 91 -28.40 8.98 3.21
CA GLU A 91 -28.94 7.83 3.93
C GLU A 91 -27.83 7.15 4.73
N GLU A 92 -28.08 6.86 6.00
CA GLU A 92 -27.13 6.20 6.91
C GLU A 92 -27.86 5.13 7.74
N THR A 93 -27.11 4.14 8.21
CA THR A 93 -27.63 3.05 9.04
C THR A 93 -27.53 3.42 10.53
N VAL A 94 -28.61 3.18 11.27
CA VAL A 94 -28.69 3.35 12.73
C VAL A 94 -29.04 2.00 13.36
N GLY A 95 -28.25 1.59 14.35
CA GLY A 95 -28.27 0.23 14.89
C GLY A 95 -27.62 -0.78 13.94
N GLY A 96 -27.94 -2.06 14.14
CA GLY A 96 -27.38 -3.18 13.37
C GLY A 96 -25.91 -3.44 13.65
N VAL A 97 -25.42 -4.59 13.19
CA VAL A 97 -24.04 -5.06 13.42
C VAL A 97 -23.15 -4.93 12.20
N LEU A 98 -23.60 -4.37 11.08
CA LEU A 98 -22.80 -4.31 9.83
C LEU A 98 -21.81 -3.14 9.79
N HIS A 99 -22.13 -2.01 10.43
CA HIS A 99 -21.31 -0.80 10.36
C HIS A 99 -19.94 -0.98 11.04
N TRP A 100 -18.87 -0.63 10.32
CA TRP A 100 -17.51 -0.68 10.84
C TRP A 100 -17.31 0.24 12.05
N GLY A 101 -16.64 -0.25 13.09
CA GLY A 101 -16.30 0.51 14.29
C GLY A 101 -17.38 0.51 15.37
N ARG A 102 -18.53 -0.14 15.14
CA ARG A 102 -19.60 -0.33 16.15
C ARG A 102 -19.50 -1.67 16.87
N GLU A 103 -18.44 -2.45 16.68
CA GLU A 103 -18.32 -3.78 17.27
C GLU A 103 -18.41 -3.76 18.81
N ARG A 104 -17.89 -2.71 19.47
CA ARG A 104 -17.99 -2.55 20.94
C ARG A 104 -19.38 -2.13 21.41
N GLU A 105 -20.02 -1.21 20.69
CA GLU A 105 -21.40 -0.77 20.96
C GLU A 105 -22.38 -1.95 20.80
N ASN A 106 -22.13 -2.78 19.79
CA ASN A 106 -22.98 -3.89 19.41
C ASN A 106 -22.58 -5.23 20.04
N ALA A 107 -21.69 -5.25 21.04
CA ALA A 107 -21.14 -6.48 21.61
C ALA A 107 -22.24 -7.45 22.07
N ALA A 108 -23.26 -6.95 22.78
CA ALA A 108 -24.38 -7.75 23.26
C ALA A 108 -25.22 -8.35 22.11
N VAL A 109 -25.42 -7.60 21.01
CA VAL A 109 -26.14 -8.09 19.84
C VAL A 109 -25.32 -9.14 19.08
N LEU A 110 -24.01 -8.93 18.96
CA LEU A 110 -23.10 -9.92 18.38
C LEU A 110 -23.08 -11.21 19.20
N ASP A 111 -23.12 -11.12 20.53
CA ASP A 111 -23.19 -12.29 21.41
C ASP A 111 -24.52 -13.04 21.29
N ASP A 112 -25.66 -12.34 21.17
CA ASP A 112 -26.96 -12.95 20.85
C ASP A 112 -26.91 -13.68 19.49
N LEU A 113 -26.37 -13.03 18.45
CA LEU A 113 -26.24 -13.63 17.12
C LEU A 113 -25.32 -14.87 17.15
N ARG A 114 -24.18 -14.82 17.85
CA ARG A 114 -23.30 -15.99 18.07
C ARG A 114 -24.04 -17.12 18.78
N GLY A 115 -24.85 -16.81 19.79
CA GLY A 115 -25.69 -17.77 20.49
C GLY A 115 -26.72 -18.44 19.58
N ARG A 116 -27.40 -17.66 18.74
CA ARG A 116 -28.36 -18.16 17.74
C ARG A 116 -27.70 -19.05 16.70
N ILE A 117 -26.52 -18.65 16.20
CA ILE A 117 -25.72 -19.46 15.27
C ILE A 117 -25.39 -20.79 15.95
N ARG A 118 -24.77 -20.78 17.13
CA ARG A 118 -24.42 -22.01 17.85
C ARG A 118 -25.64 -22.92 18.09
N ALA A 119 -26.78 -22.36 18.48
CA ALA A 119 -28.01 -23.12 18.65
C ALA A 119 -28.49 -23.76 17.34
N ALA A 120 -28.37 -23.06 16.21
CA ALA A 120 -28.71 -23.57 14.88
C ALA A 120 -27.76 -24.69 14.39
N PHE A 121 -26.61 -24.88 15.04
CA PHE A 121 -25.63 -25.94 14.76
C PHE A 121 -25.47 -26.91 15.95
N GLY A 122 -26.56 -27.16 16.69
CA GLY A 122 -26.60 -28.21 17.71
C GLY A 122 -25.77 -27.92 18.97
N GLY A 123 -25.43 -26.66 19.22
CA GLY A 123 -24.58 -26.27 20.34
C GLY A 123 -23.10 -26.15 19.97
N GLU A 124 -22.70 -26.52 18.76
CA GLU A 124 -21.31 -26.50 18.29
C GLU A 124 -21.01 -25.25 17.44
N ALA A 125 -19.73 -24.93 17.31
CA ALA A 125 -19.29 -23.88 16.41
C ALA A 125 -19.29 -24.39 14.96
N PRO A 126 -19.92 -23.67 14.02
CA PRO A 126 -19.97 -24.12 12.62
C PRO A 126 -18.59 -24.06 11.98
N LYS A 127 -18.25 -25.11 11.23
CA LYS A 127 -17.03 -25.24 10.43
C LYS A 127 -17.22 -24.57 9.07
N VAL A 128 -16.60 -23.41 8.91
CA VAL A 128 -16.72 -22.57 7.72
C VAL A 128 -15.44 -22.63 6.89
N LEU A 129 -15.56 -22.89 5.59
CA LEU A 129 -14.46 -22.80 4.64
C LEU A 129 -14.68 -21.66 3.65
N ASP A 130 -13.63 -20.87 3.44
CA ASP A 130 -13.45 -20.05 2.23
C ASP A 130 -12.27 -20.61 1.40
N PRO A 131 -12.52 -21.28 0.26
CA PRO A 131 -11.49 -21.89 -0.57
C PRO A 131 -10.81 -20.93 -1.55
N PHE A 132 -11.28 -19.67 -1.65
CA PHE A 132 -10.69 -18.60 -2.45
C PHE A 132 -10.52 -17.34 -1.60
N ALA A 133 -9.91 -17.51 -0.44
CA ALA A 133 -9.98 -16.54 0.65
C ALA A 133 -9.32 -15.19 0.34
N GLY A 134 -8.36 -15.15 -0.59
CA GLY A 134 -7.73 -13.92 -1.05
C GLY A 134 -7.24 -13.04 0.11
N GLY A 135 -7.81 -11.84 0.21
CA GLY A 135 -7.47 -10.86 1.23
C GLY A 135 -8.09 -11.09 2.62
N GLY A 136 -8.82 -12.18 2.85
CA GLY A 136 -9.25 -12.65 4.18
C GLY A 136 -10.53 -12.05 4.77
N ALA A 137 -11.36 -11.37 3.96
CA ALA A 137 -12.55 -10.67 4.47
C ALA A 137 -13.63 -11.61 5.04
N ILE A 138 -14.03 -12.62 4.27
CA ILE A 138 -15.01 -13.63 4.69
C ILE A 138 -14.51 -14.42 5.91
N PRO A 139 -13.31 -15.03 5.90
CA PRO A 139 -12.84 -15.80 7.05
C PRO A 139 -12.68 -14.96 8.33
N LEU A 140 -12.26 -13.68 8.22
CA LEU A 140 -12.19 -12.79 9.37
C LEU A 140 -13.58 -12.56 10.00
N GLU A 141 -14.59 -12.31 9.19
CA GLU A 141 -15.96 -12.10 9.69
C GLU A 141 -16.56 -13.40 10.23
N ALA A 142 -16.24 -14.55 9.65
CA ALA A 142 -16.66 -15.85 10.18
C ALA A 142 -16.06 -16.11 11.57
N MET A 143 -14.78 -15.78 11.79
CA MET A 143 -14.13 -15.84 13.11
C MET A 143 -14.81 -14.90 14.12
N ARG A 144 -15.15 -13.68 13.70
CA ARG A 144 -15.90 -12.71 14.53
C ARG A 144 -17.29 -13.22 14.92
N LEU A 145 -17.91 -14.06 14.11
CA LEU A 145 -19.21 -14.71 14.39
C LEU A 145 -19.08 -16.02 15.19
N GLY A 146 -17.87 -16.40 15.61
CA GLY A 146 -17.65 -17.57 16.47
C GLY A 146 -17.56 -18.89 15.72
N CYS A 147 -17.26 -18.87 14.41
CA CYS A 147 -17.10 -20.06 13.59
C CYS A 147 -15.70 -20.67 13.73
N GLU A 148 -15.58 -21.98 13.51
CA GLU A 148 -14.31 -22.65 13.24
C GLU A 148 -13.95 -22.43 11.76
N VAL A 149 -12.91 -21.64 11.49
CA VAL A 149 -12.63 -21.16 10.13
C VAL A 149 -11.45 -21.87 9.51
N THR A 150 -11.65 -22.38 8.29
CA THR A 150 -10.57 -22.76 7.36
C THR A 150 -10.55 -21.76 6.21
N ALA A 151 -9.38 -21.18 5.93
CA ALA A 151 -9.17 -20.29 4.80
C ALA A 151 -8.10 -20.88 3.89
N ALA A 152 -8.41 -21.07 2.61
CA ALA A 152 -7.48 -21.61 1.64
C ALA A 152 -7.30 -20.67 0.46
N ASP A 153 -6.08 -20.68 -0.09
CA ASP A 153 -5.77 -20.04 -1.36
C ASP A 153 -4.56 -20.72 -2.00
N ILE A 154 -4.54 -20.79 -3.33
CA ILE A 154 -3.42 -21.34 -4.10
C ILE A 154 -2.39 -20.26 -4.43
N ASN A 155 -2.75 -18.98 -4.31
CA ASN A 155 -1.84 -17.87 -4.54
C ASN A 155 -1.01 -17.61 -3.26
N PRO A 156 0.34 -17.71 -3.32
CA PRO A 156 1.21 -17.53 -2.15
C PRO A 156 1.07 -16.15 -1.49
N VAL A 157 0.81 -15.10 -2.27
CA VAL A 157 0.60 -13.74 -1.74
C VAL A 157 -0.70 -13.67 -0.96
N ALA A 158 -1.79 -14.25 -1.47
CA ALA A 158 -3.05 -14.35 -0.73
C ALA A 158 -2.86 -15.10 0.60
N TRP A 159 -2.31 -16.31 0.52
CA TRP A 159 -2.08 -17.14 1.71
C TRP A 159 -1.20 -16.45 2.75
N PHE A 160 -0.14 -15.75 2.33
CA PHE A 160 0.70 -14.97 3.22
C PHE A 160 -0.05 -13.81 3.90
N ILE A 161 -0.92 -13.10 3.15
CA ILE A 161 -1.81 -12.08 3.71
C ILE A 161 -2.77 -12.71 4.74
N LEU A 162 -3.25 -13.93 4.52
CA LEU A 162 -4.10 -14.64 5.49
C LEU A 162 -3.37 -14.92 6.79
N LYS A 163 -2.07 -15.32 6.77
CA LYS A 163 -1.28 -15.47 8.01
C LYS A 163 -1.27 -14.18 8.83
N CYS A 164 -1.05 -13.05 8.17
CA CYS A 164 -1.03 -11.74 8.81
C CYS A 164 -2.43 -11.23 9.23
N THR A 165 -3.48 -11.66 8.53
CA THR A 165 -4.86 -11.20 8.79
C THR A 165 -5.56 -12.02 9.87
N LEU A 166 -5.27 -13.32 9.93
CA LEU A 166 -6.04 -14.31 10.68
C LEU A 166 -5.19 -15.05 11.72
N GLU A 167 -3.97 -15.49 11.38
CA GLU A 167 -3.19 -16.38 12.26
C GLU A 167 -2.40 -15.63 13.32
N TYR A 168 -1.51 -14.71 12.93
CA TYR A 168 -0.64 -14.01 13.88
C TYR A 168 -1.38 -13.16 14.91
N PRO A 169 -2.46 -12.41 14.54
CA PRO A 169 -3.23 -11.68 15.53
C PRO A 169 -3.85 -12.59 16.59
N GLN A 170 -4.22 -13.83 16.25
CA GLN A 170 -4.78 -14.78 17.21
C GLN A 170 -3.70 -15.43 18.06
N LYS A 171 -2.63 -15.89 17.41
CA LYS A 171 -1.52 -16.60 18.07
C LYS A 171 -0.82 -15.75 19.11
N LEU A 172 -0.72 -14.43 18.87
CA LEU A 172 0.07 -13.50 19.69
C LEU A 172 -0.78 -12.51 20.50
N ALA A 173 -2.11 -12.57 20.41
CA ALA A 173 -2.97 -11.70 21.21
C ALA A 173 -2.74 -11.91 22.71
N GLY A 174 -2.66 -10.80 23.45
CA GLY A 174 -2.43 -10.79 24.89
C GLY A 174 -0.99 -11.07 25.34
N GLN A 175 -0.09 -11.41 24.41
CA GLN A 175 1.33 -11.57 24.72
C GLN A 175 2.05 -10.21 24.70
N THR A 176 2.96 -10.00 25.65
CA THR A 176 3.83 -8.83 25.69
C THR A 176 5.29 -9.24 25.88
N ARG A 177 6.21 -8.37 25.47
CA ARG A 177 7.64 -8.47 25.77
C ARG A 177 8.21 -7.08 26.03
N PRO A 178 9.29 -6.93 26.81
CA PRO A 178 9.99 -5.66 26.95
C PRO A 178 10.40 -5.08 25.59
N LEU A 179 10.25 -3.78 25.40
CA LEU A 179 10.77 -3.09 24.22
C LEU A 179 12.30 -3.26 24.08
N PRO A 180 12.83 -3.37 22.85
CA PRO A 180 14.28 -3.42 22.60
C PRO A 180 15.02 -2.20 23.13
N ASP A 181 16.24 -2.37 23.67
CA ASP A 181 17.00 -1.26 24.26
C ASP A 181 17.25 -0.09 23.28
N PHE A 182 17.43 -0.36 21.98
CA PHE A 182 17.74 0.67 21.00
C PHE A 182 16.61 1.71 20.86
N ILE A 183 15.34 1.32 21.05
CA ILE A 183 14.19 2.21 20.83
C ILE A 183 13.91 3.09 22.05
N LEU A 184 14.44 2.74 23.22
CA LEU A 184 14.21 3.48 24.46
C LEU A 184 14.81 4.90 24.41
N ASN A 185 15.79 5.12 23.54
CA ASN A 185 16.40 6.43 23.31
C ASN A 185 15.62 7.30 22.29
N ASP A 186 14.63 6.73 21.60
CA ASP A 186 13.78 7.48 20.67
C ASP A 186 12.65 8.17 21.45
N ARG A 187 12.85 9.46 21.74
CA ARG A 187 11.90 10.26 22.51
C ARG A 187 10.53 10.35 21.83
N GLU A 188 10.45 10.42 20.51
CA GLU A 188 9.17 10.53 19.79
C GLU A 188 8.39 9.21 19.87
N PHE A 189 9.07 8.09 19.65
CA PHE A 189 8.50 6.76 19.80
C PHE A 189 7.99 6.53 21.22
N MET A 190 8.84 6.76 22.22
CA MET A 190 8.48 6.55 23.62
C MET A 190 7.35 7.48 24.06
N ALA A 191 7.30 8.70 23.53
CA ALA A 191 6.18 9.60 23.80
C ALA A 191 4.85 9.06 23.27
N GLY A 192 4.85 8.50 22.05
CA GLY A 192 3.69 7.83 21.49
C GLY A 192 3.27 6.61 22.31
N PHE A 193 4.23 5.79 22.72
CA PHE A 193 4.01 4.56 23.50
C PHE A 193 3.39 4.85 24.87
N PHE A 194 3.98 5.77 25.64
CA PHE A 194 3.46 6.14 26.95
C PHE A 194 2.10 6.85 26.87
N LYS A 195 1.86 7.65 25.83
CA LYS A 195 0.55 8.24 25.59
C LYS A 195 -0.51 7.17 25.32
N ALA A 196 -0.18 6.10 24.60
CA ALA A 196 -1.10 4.98 24.37
C ALA A 196 -1.43 4.21 25.66
N GLN A 197 -0.53 4.20 26.64
CA GLN A 197 -0.76 3.69 28.00
C GLN A 197 -1.51 4.69 28.92
N GLY A 198 -1.89 5.85 28.38
CA GLY A 198 -2.73 6.82 29.06
C GLY A 198 -2.00 7.74 30.05
N LEU A 199 -0.69 7.94 29.92
CA LEU A 199 0.05 8.90 30.74
C LEU A 199 -0.39 10.34 30.44
N GLY A 200 -0.60 11.13 31.49
CA GLY A 200 -0.86 12.56 31.39
C GLY A 200 0.40 13.34 31.01
N LYS A 201 0.24 14.59 30.56
CA LYS A 201 1.37 15.40 30.05
C LYS A 201 2.55 15.52 31.03
N LYS A 202 2.29 15.70 32.33
CA LYS A 202 3.36 15.83 33.35
C LYS A 202 4.09 14.52 33.62
N GLU A 203 3.34 13.43 33.73
CA GLU A 203 3.88 12.07 33.92
C GLU A 203 4.72 11.65 32.71
N LEU A 204 4.24 11.99 31.51
CA LEU A 204 4.93 11.77 30.25
C LEU A 204 6.31 12.45 30.21
N GLU A 205 6.38 13.76 30.48
CA GLU A 205 7.67 14.47 30.46
C GLU A 205 8.65 13.90 31.47
N ARG A 206 8.18 13.57 32.68
CA ARG A 206 9.01 12.96 33.72
C ARG A 206 9.55 11.59 33.30
N ALA A 207 8.70 10.72 32.74
CA ALA A 207 9.13 9.41 32.25
C ALA A 207 10.13 9.50 31.10
N LEU A 208 9.97 10.50 30.22
CA LEU A 208 10.92 10.75 29.12
C LEU A 208 12.25 11.34 29.63
N GLU A 209 12.22 12.21 30.63
CA GLU A 209 13.42 12.74 31.30
C GLU A 209 14.21 11.62 31.99
N ASP A 210 13.54 10.77 32.76
CA ASP A 210 14.18 9.64 33.45
C ASP A 210 14.80 8.65 32.46
N LEU A 211 14.13 8.35 31.34
CA LEU A 211 14.71 7.56 30.24
C LEU A 211 15.93 8.24 29.62
N GLY A 212 15.87 9.56 29.38
CA GLY A 212 16.97 10.34 28.82
C GLY A 212 18.17 10.49 29.75
N HIS A 213 17.97 10.35 31.06
CA HIS A 213 19.03 10.38 32.08
C HIS A 213 19.70 9.02 32.31
N ARG A 214 19.28 7.95 31.61
CA ARG A 214 19.86 6.62 31.72
C ARG A 214 21.36 6.65 31.37
N GLN A 215 22.21 6.79 32.39
CA GLN A 215 23.63 6.42 32.28
C GLN A 215 23.70 4.91 32.09
N SER A 216 24.70 4.41 31.38
CA SER A 216 24.86 2.98 31.00
C SER A 216 24.84 1.97 32.17
N GLN A 217 24.79 2.44 33.42
CA GLN A 217 24.78 1.64 34.65
C GLN A 217 23.48 1.72 35.48
N GLN A 218 22.48 2.56 35.15
CA GLN A 218 21.18 2.47 35.83
C GLN A 218 20.39 1.27 35.29
N THR A 219 20.10 0.31 36.16
CA THR A 219 19.24 -0.84 35.86
C THR A 219 17.83 -0.35 35.57
N LEU A 220 17.20 -0.85 34.50
CA LEU A 220 15.82 -0.52 34.09
C LEU A 220 14.79 -0.60 35.24
N ALA A 221 15.08 -1.41 36.26
CA ALA A 221 14.27 -1.58 37.46
C ALA A 221 14.08 -0.32 38.33
N TYR A 222 14.87 0.74 38.14
CA TYR A 222 14.82 1.96 38.96
C TYR A 222 14.21 3.17 38.26
N LEU A 223 13.66 3.01 37.04
CA LEU A 223 13.02 4.10 36.31
C LEU A 223 11.63 4.42 36.90
N ASP A 224 11.34 5.68 37.20
CA ASP A 224 9.98 6.11 37.58
C ASP A 224 9.14 6.37 36.32
N LEU A 225 8.55 5.31 35.81
CA LEU A 225 7.64 5.36 34.66
C LEU A 225 6.19 5.66 35.07
N GLY A 226 5.94 6.02 36.33
CA GLY A 226 4.59 6.14 36.89
C GLY A 226 3.80 4.85 36.74
N LYS A 227 2.66 4.91 36.02
CA LYS A 227 1.83 3.73 35.71
C LYS A 227 2.22 3.00 34.42
N ALA A 228 3.20 3.52 33.68
CA ALA A 228 3.61 2.92 32.41
C ALA A 228 4.53 1.71 32.64
N THR A 229 4.51 0.80 31.68
CA THR A 229 5.45 -0.33 31.58
C THR A 229 6.23 -0.26 30.26
N LEU A 230 7.36 -0.97 30.22
CA LEU A 230 8.11 -1.21 28.97
C LEU A 230 7.67 -2.49 28.25
N GLU A 231 6.76 -3.26 28.85
CA GLU A 231 6.10 -4.39 28.21
C GLU A 231 5.21 -3.91 27.07
N ALA A 232 5.44 -4.47 25.88
CA ALA A 232 4.81 -4.05 24.65
C ALA A 232 4.28 -5.25 23.85
N ASP A 233 3.14 -5.06 23.19
CA ASP A 233 2.54 -6.05 22.30
C ASP A 233 3.24 -6.08 20.92
N LEU A 234 2.81 -7.02 20.07
CA LEU A 234 3.33 -7.17 18.71
C LEU A 234 3.21 -5.88 17.89
N ALA A 235 2.17 -5.07 18.08
CA ALA A 235 1.97 -3.83 17.35
C ALA A 235 3.12 -2.84 17.60
N TRP A 236 3.55 -2.72 18.84
CA TRP A 236 4.65 -1.85 19.24
C TRP A 236 6.02 -2.41 18.86
N HIS A 237 6.19 -3.74 18.90
CA HIS A 237 7.41 -4.39 18.42
C HIS A 237 7.60 -4.23 16.91
N VAL A 238 6.54 -4.38 16.11
CA VAL A 238 6.59 -4.10 14.65
C VAL A 238 6.98 -2.64 14.39
N ARG A 239 6.46 -1.69 15.18
CA ARG A 239 6.85 -0.27 15.06
C ARG A 239 8.31 -0.04 15.45
N ALA A 240 8.79 -0.63 16.56
CA ALA A 240 10.16 -0.47 17.02
C ALA A 240 11.17 -1.02 16.00
N TRP A 241 10.98 -2.25 15.54
CA TRP A 241 11.82 -2.85 14.52
C TRP A 241 11.66 -2.17 13.15
N GLY A 242 10.48 -1.63 12.84
CA GLY A 242 10.29 -0.77 11.67
C GLY A 242 11.11 0.52 11.72
N GLN A 243 11.23 1.16 12.88
CA GLN A 243 12.11 2.32 13.07
C GLN A 243 13.58 1.93 12.93
N TRP A 244 13.97 0.77 13.44
CA TRP A 244 15.32 0.24 13.24
C TRP A 244 15.64 0.03 11.75
N VAL A 245 14.73 -0.61 11.01
CA VAL A 245 14.86 -0.82 9.56
C VAL A 245 15.01 0.52 8.83
N LEU A 246 14.17 1.50 9.18
CA LEU A 246 14.25 2.84 8.61
C LEU A 246 15.58 3.54 8.90
N ALA A 247 16.10 3.42 10.11
CA ALA A 247 17.37 4.02 10.51
C ALA A 247 18.53 3.43 9.69
N GLN A 248 18.60 2.11 9.52
CA GLN A 248 19.61 1.48 8.65
C GLN A 248 19.47 1.95 7.20
N ALA A 249 18.24 1.95 6.67
CA ALA A 249 17.98 2.41 5.31
C ALA A 249 18.39 3.87 5.10
N ARG A 250 18.21 4.75 6.09
CA ARG A 250 18.65 6.16 6.00
C ARG A 250 20.17 6.29 5.90
N ARG A 251 20.93 5.50 6.68
CA ARG A 251 22.40 5.49 6.63
C ARG A 251 22.92 5.14 5.24
N GLU A 252 22.35 4.09 4.63
CA GLU A 252 22.76 3.64 3.29
C GLU A 252 22.26 4.56 2.16
N LEU A 253 21.04 5.07 2.28
CA LEU A 253 20.33 5.72 1.16
C LEU A 253 20.35 7.26 1.22
N GLY A 254 20.70 7.88 2.34
CA GLY A 254 20.64 9.33 2.54
C GLY A 254 21.36 10.11 1.43
N ARG A 255 22.53 9.62 1.00
CA ARG A 255 23.33 10.22 -0.08
C ARG A 255 22.61 10.26 -1.44
N PHE A 256 21.70 9.32 -1.70
CA PHE A 256 20.95 9.25 -2.96
C PHE A 256 19.74 10.17 -3.02
N TYR A 257 19.35 10.74 -1.87
CA TYR A 257 18.21 11.64 -1.69
C TYR A 257 18.63 12.96 -1.01
N PRO A 258 19.51 13.75 -1.66
CA PRO A 258 20.04 14.97 -1.06
C PRO A 258 18.93 15.98 -0.74
N THR A 259 19.04 16.63 0.41
CA THR A 259 18.12 17.70 0.83
C THR A 259 18.80 19.05 0.67
N TYR A 260 18.14 19.96 -0.03
CA TYR A 260 18.60 21.35 -0.17
C TYR A 260 17.87 22.25 0.82
N ALA A 261 18.49 23.37 1.18
CA ALA A 261 17.95 24.38 2.06
C ALA A 261 17.97 25.76 1.39
N ASP A 262 16.91 26.53 1.60
CA ASP A 262 16.82 27.92 1.17
C ASP A 262 17.19 28.85 2.35
N PHE A 263 17.79 30.00 2.03
CA PHE A 263 18.04 31.04 3.03
C PHE A 263 16.80 31.91 3.21
N GLU A 264 16.03 31.67 4.26
CA GLU A 264 14.76 32.36 4.54
C GLU A 264 14.38 32.28 6.03
N PRO A 265 13.53 33.19 6.55
CA PRO A 265 13.04 33.12 7.91
C PRO A 265 11.97 32.04 8.07
N LEU A 266 11.85 31.44 9.25
CA LEU A 266 10.80 30.46 9.58
C LEU A 266 9.42 31.12 9.74
N LYS A 267 9.40 32.39 10.15
CA LYS A 267 8.19 33.22 10.16
C LYS A 267 8.43 34.47 9.33
N PRO A 268 7.70 34.65 8.20
CA PRO A 268 7.80 35.88 7.43
C PRO A 268 7.52 37.10 8.30
N GLY A 269 8.45 38.05 8.33
CA GLY A 269 8.34 39.32 9.05
C GLY A 269 8.76 40.51 8.19
N HIS A 270 8.86 41.69 8.80
CA HIS A 270 9.32 42.90 8.12
C HIS A 270 10.85 42.98 7.94
N ILE A 271 11.59 41.96 8.39
CA ILE A 271 13.04 41.92 8.26
C ILE A 271 13.39 41.69 6.80
N HIS A 272 13.99 42.70 6.19
CA HIS A 272 14.53 42.59 4.84
C HIS A 272 15.78 41.69 4.87
N TYR A 273 15.87 40.78 3.91
CA TYR A 273 17.04 39.94 3.71
C TYR A 273 17.25 39.68 2.22
N GLU A 274 18.50 39.47 1.84
CA GLU A 274 18.85 39.09 0.48
C GLU A 274 18.72 37.58 0.32
N LYS A 275 18.03 37.14 -0.73
CA LYS A 275 17.96 35.73 -1.08
C LYS A 275 19.34 35.23 -1.49
N ARG A 276 19.77 34.13 -0.88
CA ARG A 276 21.00 33.44 -1.23
C ARG A 276 20.70 32.20 -2.09
N PRO A 277 21.62 31.75 -2.94
CA PRO A 277 21.50 30.45 -3.61
C PRO A 277 21.28 29.34 -2.59
N MET A 278 20.41 28.38 -2.92
CA MET A 278 20.16 27.22 -2.06
C MET A 278 21.44 26.42 -1.80
N GLN A 279 21.55 25.83 -0.62
CA GLN A 279 22.69 25.02 -0.21
C GLN A 279 22.29 23.57 0.01
N LEU A 280 23.21 22.65 -0.30
CA LEU A 280 23.06 21.24 0.06
C LEU A 280 23.25 21.09 1.56
N ALA A 281 22.28 20.48 2.25
CA ALA A 281 22.45 20.14 3.65
C ALA A 281 23.45 18.96 3.77
N PRO A 282 24.47 19.06 4.64
CA PRO A 282 25.31 17.91 4.96
C PRO A 282 24.46 16.80 5.59
N LEU A 283 24.98 15.56 5.60
CA LEU A 283 24.33 14.44 6.25
C LEU A 283 25.00 14.14 7.59
N THR A 284 24.20 13.75 8.59
CA THR A 284 24.70 13.11 9.81
C THR A 284 25.18 11.69 9.50
N GLU A 285 25.83 11.05 10.47
CA GLU A 285 26.17 9.61 10.40
C GLU A 285 24.93 8.70 10.22
N ASP A 286 23.76 9.18 10.65
CA ASP A 286 22.48 8.49 10.47
C ASP A 286 21.84 8.72 9.09
N GLY A 287 22.52 9.44 8.18
CA GLY A 287 22.03 9.74 6.84
C GLY A 287 20.87 10.74 6.82
N LEU A 288 20.70 11.54 7.88
CA LEU A 288 19.70 12.60 7.98
C LEU A 288 20.30 13.97 7.63
N PRO A 289 19.52 14.92 7.07
CA PRO A 289 20.01 16.29 6.82
C PRO A 289 20.41 17.02 8.12
N ASP A 290 21.67 17.46 8.20
CA ASP A 290 22.22 18.18 9.35
C ASP A 290 22.06 19.69 9.18
N MET A 291 20.88 20.18 9.57
CA MET A 291 20.56 21.60 9.56
C MET A 291 21.27 22.38 10.68
N ALA A 292 21.77 21.70 11.72
CA ALA A 292 22.52 22.35 12.79
C ALA A 292 23.91 22.73 12.28
N ALA A 293 24.60 21.82 11.59
CA ALA A 293 25.87 22.10 10.93
C ALA A 293 25.72 23.20 9.87
N LEU A 294 24.66 23.16 9.05
CA LEU A 294 24.44 24.16 8.01
C LEU A 294 24.19 25.58 8.59
N ASN A 295 23.59 25.67 9.78
CA ASN A 295 23.33 26.94 10.47
C ASN A 295 24.39 27.30 11.53
N ALA A 296 25.53 26.60 11.57
CA ALA A 296 26.55 26.79 12.61
C ALA A 296 27.18 28.20 12.61
N GLU A 297 27.10 28.93 11.49
CA GLU A 297 27.56 30.33 11.41
C GLU A 297 26.73 31.31 12.25
N PHE A 298 25.51 30.93 12.65
CA PHE A 298 24.60 31.80 13.39
C PHE A 298 24.66 31.53 14.90
N ALA A 299 24.71 32.60 15.69
CA ALA A 299 24.63 32.49 17.15
C ALA A 299 23.30 31.84 17.59
N PRO A 300 23.28 31.00 18.64
CA PRO A 300 22.04 30.41 19.14
C PRO A 300 20.95 31.43 19.51
N THR A 301 21.33 32.63 19.96
CA THR A 301 20.41 33.74 20.24
C THR A 301 19.76 34.29 18.97
N TYR A 302 20.49 34.32 17.85
CA TYR A 302 19.95 34.70 16.54
C TYR A 302 18.93 33.68 16.04
N LEU A 303 19.26 32.39 16.15
CA LEU A 303 18.37 31.30 15.74
C LEU A 303 17.11 31.18 16.62
N LYS A 304 17.10 31.71 17.85
CA LYS A 304 15.88 31.72 18.67
C LYS A 304 14.75 32.59 18.09
N ASP A 305 15.05 33.66 17.35
CA ASP A 305 14.03 34.52 16.75
C ASP A 305 13.75 34.11 15.30
N GLU A 306 12.61 33.44 15.10
CA GLU A 306 12.14 32.86 13.84
C GLU A 306 11.97 33.86 12.68
N LYS A 307 12.01 35.18 12.95
CA LYS A 307 11.94 36.24 11.92
C LYS A 307 13.25 36.45 11.21
N TYR A 308 14.37 36.03 11.78
CA TYR A 308 15.68 36.15 11.15
C TYR A 308 15.92 35.04 10.12
N PRO A 309 16.45 35.40 8.93
CA PRO A 309 16.71 34.44 7.87
C PRO A 309 17.81 33.45 8.26
N ARG A 310 17.64 32.21 7.87
CA ARG A 310 18.55 31.09 8.17
C ARG A 310 18.41 30.03 7.08
N TRP A 311 19.24 28.99 7.10
CA TRP A 311 19.04 27.86 6.21
C TRP A 311 17.88 27.01 6.69
N VAL A 312 16.84 26.91 5.86
CA VAL A 312 15.63 26.13 6.12
C VAL A 312 15.57 24.98 5.12
N ALA A 313 15.56 23.74 5.64
CA ALA A 313 15.48 22.55 4.80
C ALA A 313 14.23 22.59 3.91
N LYS A 314 14.38 22.12 2.68
CA LYS A 314 13.32 21.88 1.71
C LYS A 314 13.27 20.39 1.40
N PRO A 315 12.71 19.54 2.29
CA PRO A 315 12.69 18.10 2.09
C PRO A 315 12.07 17.73 0.74
N THR A 316 12.72 16.85 0.00
CA THR A 316 12.18 16.37 -1.27
C THR A 316 10.96 15.49 -1.02
N VAL A 317 9.90 15.74 -1.77
CA VAL A 317 8.63 15.00 -1.73
C VAL A 317 8.59 13.98 -2.86
N ALA A 318 8.96 14.42 -4.07
CA ALA A 318 9.05 13.55 -5.23
C ALA A 318 10.01 14.11 -6.28
N TYR A 319 10.68 13.23 -6.99
CA TYR A 319 11.33 13.52 -8.27
C TYR A 319 10.36 13.19 -9.40
N LEU A 320 10.15 14.13 -10.31
CA LEU A 320 9.31 13.92 -11.49
C LEU A 320 10.19 13.55 -12.67
N TRP A 321 9.77 12.53 -13.40
CA TRP A 321 10.52 11.96 -14.50
C TRP A 321 9.66 11.86 -15.74
N ALA A 322 10.29 11.96 -16.90
CA ALA A 322 9.69 11.58 -18.18
C ALA A 322 10.57 10.52 -18.83
N ARG A 323 9.95 9.43 -19.31
CA ARG A 323 10.61 8.50 -20.22
C ARG A 323 11.05 9.24 -21.46
N THR A 324 12.11 8.79 -22.11
CA THR A 324 12.64 9.44 -23.32
C THR A 324 12.75 8.44 -24.45
N VAL A 325 12.73 8.95 -25.68
CA VAL A 325 13.01 8.19 -26.89
C VAL A 325 13.81 9.05 -27.85
N THR A 326 14.64 8.43 -28.68
CA THR A 326 15.39 9.15 -29.72
C THR A 326 14.48 9.50 -30.90
N CYS A 327 14.56 10.74 -31.39
CA CYS A 327 13.81 11.17 -32.56
C CYS A 327 14.18 10.32 -33.79
N LYS A 328 13.16 9.76 -34.46
CA LYS A 328 13.37 8.92 -35.66
C LYS A 328 13.87 9.68 -36.89
N ASN A 329 13.73 11.01 -36.91
CA ASN A 329 14.29 11.82 -37.98
C ASN A 329 15.83 11.78 -37.89
N SER A 330 16.47 11.24 -38.93
CA SER A 330 17.91 11.03 -39.01
C SER A 330 18.73 12.32 -38.92
N ALA A 331 18.18 13.46 -39.36
CA ALA A 331 18.82 14.76 -39.22
C ALA A 331 18.67 15.40 -37.82
N CYS A 332 17.70 14.92 -37.02
CA CYS A 332 17.41 15.47 -35.70
C CYS A 332 18.04 14.62 -34.58
N ARG A 333 17.64 13.34 -34.49
CA ARG A 333 18.08 12.38 -33.44
C ARG A 333 18.00 12.90 -32.00
N ALA A 334 17.24 13.96 -31.74
CA ALA A 334 17.11 14.55 -30.42
C ALA A 334 16.50 13.57 -29.41
N THR A 335 16.89 13.68 -28.14
CA THR A 335 16.25 12.99 -27.03
C THR A 335 14.91 13.67 -26.72
N VAL A 336 13.81 12.97 -26.96
CA VAL A 336 12.45 13.49 -26.79
C VAL A 336 11.84 12.97 -25.50
N PRO A 337 11.52 13.83 -24.51
CA PRO A 337 10.79 13.40 -23.32
C PRO A 337 9.35 13.06 -23.69
N LEU A 338 8.78 12.04 -23.07
CA LEU A 338 7.41 11.57 -23.25
C LEU A 338 6.56 12.11 -22.11
N LEU A 339 5.93 13.27 -22.32
CA LEU A 339 5.13 13.98 -21.33
C LEU A 339 3.66 13.98 -21.73
N LYS A 340 2.75 13.54 -20.84
CA LYS A 340 1.30 13.72 -21.05
C LYS A 340 0.86 15.16 -20.84
N THR A 341 1.46 15.84 -19.88
CA THR A 341 1.17 17.24 -19.57
C THR A 341 2.42 17.95 -19.06
N ARG A 342 2.44 19.27 -19.25
CA ARG A 342 3.43 20.19 -18.67
C ARG A 342 2.96 20.82 -17.36
N TRP A 343 1.73 20.57 -16.92
CA TRP A 343 1.23 21.09 -15.66
C TRP A 343 1.88 20.37 -14.47
N LEU A 344 2.59 21.12 -13.63
CA LEU A 344 3.11 20.64 -12.35
C LEU A 344 2.10 20.91 -11.22
N ALA A 345 1.44 22.06 -11.27
CA ALA A 345 0.29 22.39 -10.43
C ALA A 345 -0.73 23.19 -11.25
N LYS A 346 -2.00 22.82 -11.13
CA LYS A 346 -3.11 23.50 -11.81
C LYS A 346 -4.28 23.69 -10.84
N LYS A 347 -4.07 24.57 -9.86
CA LYS A 347 -5.06 24.99 -8.86
C LYS A 347 -5.38 26.47 -9.05
N ASP A 348 -6.57 26.92 -8.64
CA ASP A 348 -6.98 28.32 -8.81
C ASP A 348 -6.03 29.31 -8.10
N ASN A 349 -5.52 28.91 -6.93
CA ASN A 349 -4.56 29.69 -6.14
C ASN A 349 -3.09 29.36 -6.44
N LYS A 350 -2.80 28.41 -7.34
CA LYS A 350 -1.44 27.96 -7.63
C LYS A 350 -1.33 27.25 -8.98
N ARG A 351 -0.71 27.94 -9.93
CA ARG A 351 -0.52 27.47 -11.31
C ARG A 351 0.97 27.47 -11.63
N VAL A 352 1.51 26.27 -11.85
CA VAL A 352 2.93 26.05 -12.12
C VAL A 352 3.07 25.13 -13.32
N LEU A 353 3.85 25.58 -14.31
CA LEU A 353 4.07 24.91 -15.58
C LEU A 353 5.55 24.58 -15.77
N LEU A 354 5.82 23.37 -16.23
CA LEU A 354 7.10 22.96 -16.76
C LEU A 354 7.26 23.57 -18.16
N THR A 355 8.13 24.56 -18.31
CA THR A 355 8.49 25.05 -19.64
C THR A 355 9.46 24.08 -20.30
N MET A 356 9.42 24.01 -21.62
CA MET A 356 10.19 23.04 -22.40
C MET A 356 10.51 23.68 -23.75
N GLU A 357 11.78 23.97 -23.98
CA GLU A 357 12.28 24.60 -25.20
C GLU A 357 13.39 23.74 -25.81
N PRO A 358 13.54 23.69 -27.15
CA PRO A 358 14.69 23.01 -27.76
C PRO A 358 16.02 23.58 -27.24
N SER A 359 16.99 22.71 -26.96
CA SER A 359 18.35 23.12 -26.66
C SER A 359 18.98 23.90 -27.84
N VAL A 360 20.05 24.65 -27.57
CA VAL A 360 20.76 25.45 -28.60
C VAL A 360 21.21 24.59 -29.78
N ASP A 361 21.72 23.38 -29.51
CA ASP A 361 22.14 22.38 -30.50
C ASP A 361 20.98 21.51 -31.04
N ARG A 362 19.77 21.70 -30.51
CA ARG A 362 18.55 20.93 -30.80
C ARG A 362 18.66 19.42 -30.60
N GLN A 363 19.61 18.96 -29.79
CA GLN A 363 19.78 17.54 -29.45
C GLN A 363 18.90 17.09 -28.28
N CYS A 364 18.35 18.01 -27.50
CA CYS A 364 17.43 17.71 -26.40
C CYS A 364 16.50 18.91 -26.15
N VAL A 365 15.87 18.92 -24.98
CA VAL A 365 15.10 20.06 -24.49
C VAL A 365 15.72 20.62 -23.22
N GLN A 366 15.61 21.92 -23.05
CA GLN A 366 15.86 22.62 -21.80
C GLN A 366 14.53 22.82 -21.07
N PHE A 367 14.48 22.36 -19.81
CA PHE A 367 13.33 22.57 -18.95
C PHE A 367 13.46 23.86 -18.14
N GLY A 368 12.33 24.46 -17.80
CA GLY A 368 12.22 25.57 -16.87
C GLY A 368 10.92 25.50 -16.06
N ILE A 369 10.76 26.42 -15.11
CA ILE A 369 9.58 26.48 -14.22
C ILE A 369 8.94 27.85 -14.32
N ASP A 370 7.73 27.92 -14.87
CA ASP A 370 6.89 29.12 -14.81
C ASP A 370 5.91 29.00 -13.64
N ARG A 371 6.02 29.94 -12.69
CA ARG A 371 5.22 30.01 -11.46
C ARG A 371 4.07 31.02 -11.54
N HIS A 372 3.94 31.73 -12.66
CA HIS A 372 3.02 32.85 -12.82
C HIS A 372 2.09 32.67 -14.01
N VAL A 373 1.64 31.43 -14.24
CA VAL A 373 0.77 31.12 -15.38
C VAL A 373 -0.64 31.66 -15.13
N PRO A 374 -1.12 32.64 -15.92
CA PRO A 374 -2.43 33.22 -15.71
C PRO A 374 -3.56 32.22 -16.01
N VAL A 375 -4.75 32.52 -15.52
CA VAL A 375 -5.98 31.85 -15.96
C VAL A 375 -6.45 32.55 -17.23
N GLY A 376 -6.39 31.88 -18.38
CA GLY A 376 -6.95 32.39 -19.64
C GLY A 376 -8.35 31.87 -19.89
N GLY A 377 -9.16 32.63 -20.63
CA GLY A 377 -10.56 32.31 -20.94
C GLY A 377 -11.57 32.90 -19.95
N LYS A 378 -12.72 33.35 -20.46
CA LYS A 378 -13.79 33.95 -19.67
C LYS A 378 -14.81 32.90 -19.22
N THR A 379 -15.08 31.90 -20.07
CA THR A 379 -16.02 30.80 -19.78
C THR A 379 -15.31 29.53 -19.30
N PRO A 380 -15.99 28.59 -18.59
CA PRO A 380 -15.39 27.30 -18.20
C PRO A 380 -14.84 26.49 -19.37
N ALA A 381 -15.50 26.54 -20.54
CA ALA A 381 -15.06 25.85 -21.74
C ALA A 381 -13.79 26.48 -22.32
N GLU A 382 -13.72 27.81 -22.40
CA GLU A 382 -12.54 28.55 -22.84
C GLU A 382 -11.35 28.32 -21.91
N LYS A 383 -11.57 28.35 -20.59
CA LYS A 383 -10.54 28.03 -19.58
C LYS A 383 -9.97 26.64 -19.80
N LYS A 384 -10.85 25.64 -19.99
CA LYS A 384 -10.44 24.26 -20.26
C LYS A 384 -9.62 24.15 -21.55
N ALA A 385 -10.04 24.79 -22.63
CA ALA A 385 -9.33 24.75 -23.92
C ALA A 385 -7.96 25.46 -23.86
N HIS A 386 -7.91 26.60 -23.18
CA HIS A 386 -6.67 27.33 -22.93
C HIS A 386 -5.68 26.49 -22.10
N ASP A 387 -6.15 25.89 -21.00
CA ASP A 387 -5.34 25.02 -20.14
C ASP A 387 -4.87 23.75 -20.83
N GLN A 388 -5.68 23.19 -21.75
CA GLN A 388 -5.29 22.06 -22.58
C GLN A 388 -4.17 22.44 -23.56
N THR A 389 -4.26 23.62 -24.17
CA THR A 389 -3.24 24.11 -25.12
C THR A 389 -1.92 24.40 -24.41
N ILE A 390 -1.94 25.21 -23.34
CA ILE A 390 -0.73 25.56 -22.59
C ILE A 390 -0.13 24.31 -21.93
N GLY A 391 -0.97 23.45 -21.36
CA GLY A 391 -0.54 22.26 -20.64
C GLY A 391 -0.13 21.07 -21.50
N ALA A 392 -0.22 21.16 -22.82
CA ALA A 392 0.06 20.05 -23.71
C ALA A 392 1.52 19.59 -23.56
N GLY A 393 1.71 18.29 -23.32
CA GLY A 393 3.02 17.65 -23.37
C GLY A 393 3.39 17.20 -24.80
N THR A 394 4.41 16.36 -24.92
CA THR A 394 4.83 15.79 -26.21
C THR A 394 3.93 14.65 -26.66
N MET A 395 3.26 13.95 -25.73
CA MET A 395 2.43 12.78 -26.00
C MET A 395 1.02 13.15 -26.46
N SER A 396 0.53 12.40 -27.44
CA SER A 396 -0.84 12.40 -27.93
C SER A 396 -1.34 10.95 -28.09
N ARG A 397 -2.59 10.75 -28.54
CA ARG A 397 -3.10 9.41 -28.89
C ARG A 397 -2.36 8.77 -30.07
N SER A 398 -1.76 9.59 -30.94
CA SER A 398 -1.07 9.12 -32.16
C SER A 398 0.41 8.82 -31.93
N GLY A 399 0.98 9.24 -30.80
CA GLY A 399 2.41 9.13 -30.50
C GLY A 399 2.97 10.42 -29.89
N ALA A 400 4.28 10.62 -29.98
CA ALA A 400 4.99 11.76 -29.41
C ALA A 400 5.53 12.71 -30.49
N LYS A 401 5.25 14.01 -30.36
CA LYS A 401 5.78 15.04 -31.25
C LYS A 401 7.13 15.54 -30.72
N CYS A 402 8.16 15.48 -31.55
CA CYS A 402 9.49 16.01 -31.23
C CYS A 402 9.43 17.55 -31.11
N PRO A 403 9.82 18.14 -29.97
CA PRO A 403 9.85 19.60 -29.80
C PRO A 403 10.94 20.28 -30.64
N CYS A 404 12.01 19.56 -31.02
CA CYS A 404 13.16 20.13 -31.72
C CYS A 404 12.94 20.27 -33.24
N CYS A 405 12.24 19.32 -33.87
CA CYS A 405 12.02 19.31 -35.33
C CYS A 405 10.56 19.07 -35.75
N GLY A 406 9.64 18.88 -34.80
CA GLY A 406 8.21 18.66 -35.08
C GLY A 406 7.84 17.26 -35.57
N THR A 407 8.81 16.36 -35.80
CA THR A 407 8.55 14.99 -36.28
C THR A 407 7.71 14.20 -35.28
N LEU A 408 6.67 13.50 -35.77
CA LEU A 408 5.86 12.60 -34.97
C LEU A 408 6.47 11.20 -34.92
N MET A 409 6.76 10.72 -33.71
CA MET A 409 7.11 9.33 -33.42
C MET A 409 5.81 8.64 -33.06
N THR A 410 5.36 7.72 -33.90
CA THR A 410 4.09 7.00 -33.72
C THR A 410 4.15 6.08 -32.50
N MET A 411 3.00 5.60 -32.05
CA MET A 411 2.95 4.58 -30.99
C MET A 411 3.78 3.33 -31.32
N GLU A 412 3.84 2.92 -32.59
CA GLU A 412 4.63 1.77 -33.01
C GLU A 412 6.13 2.06 -33.01
N ASP A 413 6.54 3.27 -33.41
CA ASP A 413 7.95 3.70 -33.29
C ASP A 413 8.40 3.63 -31.81
N ILE A 414 7.55 4.08 -30.88
CA ILE A 414 7.85 4.04 -29.44
C ILE A 414 7.91 2.60 -28.91
N ARG A 415 7.02 1.70 -29.36
CA ARG A 415 7.08 0.27 -29.00
C ARG A 415 8.34 -0.39 -29.55
N PHE A 416 8.72 -0.09 -30.78
CA PHE A 416 9.94 -0.60 -31.39
C PHE A 416 11.18 -0.19 -30.58
N GLU A 417 11.28 1.09 -30.20
CA GLU A 417 12.36 1.58 -29.33
C GLU A 417 12.32 0.93 -27.94
N GLY A 418 11.14 0.79 -27.35
CA GLY A 418 10.94 0.12 -26.06
C GLY A 418 11.38 -1.34 -26.07
N ARG A 419 10.90 -2.14 -27.02
CA ARG A 419 11.33 -3.54 -27.21
C ARG A 419 12.83 -3.66 -27.46
N GLY A 420 13.42 -2.64 -28.09
CA GLY A 420 14.86 -2.53 -28.29
C GLY A 420 15.65 -2.08 -27.06
N GLY A 421 15.01 -1.85 -25.91
CA GLY A 421 15.66 -1.38 -24.68
C GLY A 421 16.13 0.08 -24.73
N ARG A 422 15.63 0.88 -25.68
CA ARG A 422 16.10 2.25 -25.95
C ARG A 422 15.18 3.35 -25.40
N LEU A 423 14.29 3.00 -24.47
CA LEU A 423 13.57 4.00 -23.68
C LEU A 423 14.45 4.45 -22.52
N GLY A 424 14.84 5.72 -22.52
CA GLY A 424 15.54 6.34 -21.40
C GLY A 424 14.57 6.99 -20.40
N ALA A 425 15.13 7.77 -19.48
CA ALA A 425 14.37 8.66 -18.60
C ALA A 425 15.16 9.93 -18.31
N VAL A 426 14.47 11.05 -18.10
CA VAL A 426 15.06 12.33 -17.70
C VAL A 426 14.26 12.92 -16.53
N MET A 427 14.98 13.43 -15.52
CA MET A 427 14.37 14.12 -14.38
C MET A 427 13.93 15.51 -14.83
N THR A 428 12.64 15.83 -14.71
CA THR A 428 12.04 17.05 -15.23
C THR A 428 11.89 18.14 -14.18
N ALA A 429 11.51 17.75 -12.96
CA ALA A 429 11.29 18.67 -11.85
C ALA A 429 11.45 17.95 -10.50
N VAL A 430 11.73 18.73 -9.45
CA VAL A 430 11.73 18.28 -8.06
C VAL A 430 10.60 18.98 -7.32
N VAL A 431 9.78 18.18 -6.62
CA VAL A 431 8.76 18.66 -5.70
C VAL A 431 9.37 18.63 -4.30
N VAL A 432 9.38 19.78 -3.62
CA VAL A 432 9.91 19.90 -2.26
C VAL A 432 8.85 20.43 -1.30
N ASP A 433 9.01 20.19 0.00
CA ASP A 433 8.21 20.83 1.04
C ASP A 433 8.76 22.21 1.37
N GLY A 434 7.99 23.24 1.01
CA GLY A 434 8.24 24.62 1.40
C GLY A 434 7.35 25.08 2.55
N GLN A 435 7.64 26.25 3.11
CA GLN A 435 6.93 26.77 4.29
C GLN A 435 5.43 27.04 4.05
N LYS A 436 5.04 27.32 2.80
CA LYS A 436 3.64 27.58 2.39
C LYS A 436 3.02 26.42 1.60
N GLY A 437 3.58 25.22 1.74
CA GLY A 437 3.21 24.02 1.02
C GLY A 437 4.25 23.63 -0.04
N LYS A 438 3.87 22.71 -0.94
CA LYS A 438 4.81 22.14 -1.92
C LYS A 438 5.47 23.23 -2.78
N GLU A 439 6.70 23.07 -3.23
CA GLU A 439 7.36 23.97 -4.17
C GLU A 439 7.94 23.14 -5.33
N TYR A 440 8.11 23.77 -6.49
CA TYR A 440 8.61 23.12 -7.70
C TYR A 440 9.87 23.83 -8.17
N ARG A 441 10.92 23.07 -8.44
CA ARG A 441 12.18 23.56 -8.99
C ARG A 441 12.76 22.58 -10.00
N LEU A 442 13.75 23.03 -10.74
CA LEU A 442 14.57 22.13 -11.55
C LEU A 442 15.46 21.27 -10.64
N PRO A 443 15.81 20.05 -11.07
CA PRO A 443 16.80 19.25 -10.38
C PRO A 443 18.19 19.88 -10.49
N THR A 444 18.98 19.70 -9.45
CA THR A 444 20.39 20.11 -9.45
C THR A 444 21.25 19.08 -10.18
N PRO A 445 22.44 19.47 -10.71
CA PRO A 445 23.39 18.52 -11.26
C PRO A 445 23.77 17.40 -10.28
N HIS A 446 23.88 17.73 -8.99
CA HIS A 446 24.19 16.75 -7.95
C HIS A 446 23.05 15.73 -7.74
N GLU A 447 21.78 16.16 -7.72
CA GLU A 447 20.64 15.24 -7.63
C GLU A 447 20.55 14.28 -8.81
N ILE A 448 20.84 14.75 -10.03
CA ILE A 448 20.88 13.92 -11.23
C ILE A 448 22.02 12.90 -11.10
N ALA A 449 23.23 13.35 -10.74
CA ALA A 449 24.38 12.48 -10.56
C ALA A 449 24.15 11.40 -9.48
N MET A 450 23.47 11.74 -8.37
CA MET A 450 23.15 10.76 -7.33
C MET A 450 22.10 9.73 -7.80
N ALA A 451 21.11 10.13 -8.59
CA ALA A 451 20.16 9.20 -9.19
C ALA A 451 20.85 8.21 -10.17
N GLU A 452 21.83 8.69 -10.94
CA GLU A 452 22.63 7.87 -11.85
C GLU A 452 23.60 6.95 -11.10
N ALA A 453 24.29 7.46 -10.08
CA ALA A 453 25.27 6.71 -9.28
C ALA A 453 24.64 5.51 -8.57
N ALA A 454 23.35 5.57 -8.21
CA ALA A 454 22.64 4.43 -7.65
C ALA A 454 22.66 3.21 -8.59
N GLY A 455 22.73 3.39 -9.91
CA GLY A 455 22.81 2.25 -10.85
C GLY A 455 24.04 1.37 -10.64
N ALA A 456 25.16 1.94 -10.20
CA ALA A 456 26.39 1.19 -9.91
C ALA A 456 26.28 0.32 -8.65
N GLU A 457 25.30 0.56 -7.78
CA GLU A 457 25.12 -0.17 -6.53
C GLU A 457 24.19 -1.38 -6.67
N ILE A 458 23.49 -1.54 -7.80
CA ILE A 458 22.49 -2.61 -7.98
C ILE A 458 23.14 -3.98 -7.78
N GLU A 459 24.29 -4.24 -8.42
CA GLU A 459 24.99 -5.51 -8.28
C GLU A 459 25.39 -5.77 -6.83
N ARG A 460 25.96 -4.77 -6.12
CA ARG A 460 26.34 -4.89 -4.71
C ARG A 460 25.14 -5.21 -3.83
N VAL A 461 24.03 -4.49 -3.99
CA VAL A 461 22.83 -4.63 -3.17
C VAL A 461 22.19 -6.01 -3.38
N PHE A 462 22.07 -6.47 -4.62
CA PHE A 462 21.37 -7.73 -4.90
C PHE A 462 22.27 -8.97 -4.88
N LYS A 463 23.58 -8.83 -4.66
CA LYS A 463 24.54 -9.95 -4.65
C LYS A 463 24.16 -11.06 -3.67
N ASP A 464 23.82 -10.68 -2.44
CA ASP A 464 23.55 -11.61 -1.33
C ASP A 464 22.05 -11.72 -1.01
N VAL A 465 21.20 -11.04 -1.79
CA VAL A 465 19.74 -11.19 -1.71
C VAL A 465 19.37 -12.52 -2.38
N PRO A 466 18.61 -13.41 -1.71
CA PRO A 466 18.15 -14.65 -2.33
C PRO A 466 17.46 -14.36 -3.66
N PHE A 467 17.75 -15.16 -4.68
CA PHE A 467 17.22 -14.97 -6.05
C PHE A 467 17.65 -13.67 -6.75
N GLY A 468 18.59 -12.91 -6.20
CA GLY A 468 19.21 -11.76 -6.85
C GLY A 468 18.24 -10.63 -7.20
N LEU A 469 18.50 -9.93 -8.31
CA LEU A 469 17.61 -8.90 -8.85
C LEU A 469 16.28 -9.53 -9.33
N PRO A 470 15.11 -8.84 -9.25
CA PRO A 470 13.81 -9.32 -9.77
C PRO A 470 13.72 -9.47 -11.30
N GLU A 471 14.49 -10.42 -11.85
CA GLU A 471 14.61 -10.72 -13.28
C GLU A 471 13.52 -11.63 -13.85
N GLU A 472 12.59 -12.10 -13.00
CA GLU A 472 11.49 -12.95 -13.44
C GLU A 472 10.63 -12.24 -14.49
N PRO A 473 10.12 -12.96 -15.50
CA PRO A 473 9.36 -12.37 -16.58
C PRO A 473 8.00 -11.88 -16.11
N ILE A 474 7.54 -10.77 -16.68
CA ILE A 474 6.14 -10.34 -16.57
C ILE A 474 5.33 -11.10 -17.62
N ILE A 475 4.39 -11.92 -17.16
CA ILE A 475 3.52 -12.69 -18.05
C ILE A 475 2.51 -11.73 -18.71
N GLU A 476 2.34 -11.84 -20.04
CA GLU A 476 1.30 -11.10 -20.75
C GLU A 476 -0.06 -11.76 -20.56
N ASP A 477 -1.08 -10.96 -20.29
CA ASP A 477 -2.46 -11.43 -20.21
C ASP A 477 -3.32 -10.89 -21.36
N THR A 478 -4.42 -11.57 -21.65
CA THR A 478 -5.32 -11.15 -22.75
C THR A 478 -6.00 -9.81 -22.51
N LYS A 479 -6.21 -9.40 -21.26
CA LYS A 479 -6.82 -8.12 -20.90
C LYS A 479 -5.87 -6.93 -20.95
N ARG A 480 -4.59 -7.14 -21.28
CA ARG A 480 -3.57 -6.09 -21.29
C ARG A 480 -3.45 -5.40 -19.93
N ASN A 481 -3.68 -6.14 -18.85
CA ASN A 481 -3.33 -5.67 -17.51
C ASN A 481 -1.82 -5.47 -17.42
N THR A 482 -1.00 -6.25 -18.13
CA THR A 482 0.46 -6.09 -18.18
C THR A 482 0.99 -5.42 -19.47
N TRP A 483 0.26 -4.43 -20.01
CA TRP A 483 0.60 -3.77 -21.28
C TRP A 483 2.00 -3.12 -21.33
N CYS A 484 2.63 -2.88 -20.19
CA CYS A 484 4.02 -2.43 -20.12
C CYS A 484 5.00 -3.35 -20.90
N VAL A 485 4.72 -4.65 -21.00
CA VAL A 485 5.56 -5.63 -21.73
C VAL A 485 5.77 -5.25 -23.20
N GLN A 486 4.75 -4.68 -23.85
CA GLN A 486 4.84 -4.24 -25.25
C GLN A 486 5.85 -3.11 -25.49
N TYR A 487 6.33 -2.48 -24.43
CA TYR A 487 7.33 -1.41 -24.45
C TYR A 487 8.68 -1.88 -23.89
N GLY A 488 8.93 -3.19 -23.84
CA GLY A 488 10.18 -3.78 -23.37
C GLY A 488 10.33 -3.86 -21.85
N LEU A 489 9.28 -3.49 -21.10
CA LEU A 489 9.20 -3.67 -19.65
C LEU A 489 8.67 -5.09 -19.35
N ASN A 490 9.48 -6.09 -19.69
CA ASN A 490 9.10 -7.51 -19.68
C ASN A 490 9.65 -8.31 -18.49
N GLN A 491 10.30 -7.64 -17.54
CA GLN A 491 10.82 -8.21 -16.29
C GLN A 491 10.48 -7.27 -15.14
N TRP A 492 10.27 -7.80 -13.94
CA TRP A 492 9.77 -7.00 -12.80
C TRP A 492 10.69 -5.84 -12.43
N TRP A 493 12.02 -6.04 -12.42
CA TRP A 493 12.98 -4.98 -12.11
C TRP A 493 12.90 -3.77 -13.06
N LYS A 494 12.45 -3.96 -14.31
CA LYS A 494 12.32 -2.87 -15.31
C LYS A 494 11.19 -1.89 -14.99
N LEU A 495 10.31 -2.23 -14.03
CA LEU A 495 9.28 -1.32 -13.54
C LEU A 495 9.81 -0.30 -12.53
N PHE A 496 11.10 -0.30 -12.22
CA PHE A 496 11.71 0.54 -11.19
C PHE A 496 12.87 1.36 -11.79
N THR A 497 13.12 2.56 -11.27
CA THR A 497 14.39 3.25 -11.56
C THR A 497 15.55 2.56 -10.84
N PRO A 498 16.81 2.75 -11.29
CA PRO A 498 17.98 2.23 -10.57
C PRO A 498 18.00 2.62 -9.09
N ARG A 499 17.69 3.89 -8.77
CA ARG A 499 17.62 4.38 -7.40
C ARG A 499 16.47 3.74 -6.59
N GLN A 500 15.31 3.51 -7.21
CA GLN A 500 14.21 2.76 -6.56
C GLN A 500 14.61 1.32 -6.25
N LEU A 501 15.31 0.63 -7.17
CA LEU A 501 15.81 -0.74 -6.95
C LEU A 501 16.80 -0.81 -5.79
N VAL A 502 17.77 0.11 -5.74
CA VAL A 502 18.71 0.20 -4.62
C VAL A 502 17.99 0.45 -3.30
N GLY A 503 17.01 1.35 -3.30
CA GLY A 503 16.20 1.63 -2.10
C GLY A 503 15.45 0.39 -1.61
N LEU A 504 14.67 -0.24 -2.49
CA LEU A 504 13.87 -1.44 -2.16
C LEU A 504 14.75 -2.65 -1.80
N GLY A 505 15.90 -2.80 -2.46
CA GLY A 505 16.88 -3.83 -2.14
C GLY A 505 17.48 -3.65 -0.75
N ASN A 506 17.82 -2.42 -0.35
CA ASN A 506 18.28 -2.15 1.03
C ASN A 506 17.20 -2.49 2.06
N PHE A 507 15.94 -2.09 1.87
CA PHE A 507 14.85 -2.51 2.77
C PHE A 507 14.69 -4.03 2.83
N THR A 508 14.85 -4.72 1.69
CA THR A 508 14.80 -6.19 1.63
C THR A 508 15.91 -6.80 2.50
N ILE A 509 17.16 -6.34 2.35
CA ILE A 509 18.30 -6.82 3.14
C ILE A 509 18.08 -6.55 4.63
N THR A 510 17.75 -5.31 4.99
CA THR A 510 17.60 -4.93 6.40
C THR A 510 16.45 -5.66 7.09
N ILE A 511 15.33 -5.94 6.41
CA ILE A 511 14.26 -6.76 6.98
C ILE A 511 14.74 -8.21 7.19
N ARG A 512 15.52 -8.76 6.26
CA ARG A 512 16.09 -10.11 6.38
C ARG A 512 17.07 -10.25 7.53
N GLU A 513 17.83 -9.21 7.84
CA GLU A 513 18.75 -9.22 9.00
C GLU A 513 18.01 -9.55 10.31
N LEU A 514 16.73 -9.20 10.41
CA LEU A 514 15.92 -9.50 11.59
C LEU A 514 15.74 -11.01 11.84
N ILE A 515 15.79 -11.84 10.79
CA ILE A 515 15.75 -13.31 10.92
C ILE A 515 16.91 -13.80 11.79
N TYR A 516 18.05 -13.12 11.74
CA TYR A 516 19.26 -13.46 12.49
C TYR A 516 19.38 -12.66 13.79
N ILE A 517 18.95 -11.40 13.81
CA ILE A 517 19.06 -10.53 14.99
C ILE A 517 18.07 -10.93 16.09
N LEU A 518 16.80 -11.18 15.74
CA LEU A 518 15.74 -11.41 16.72
C LEU A 518 15.95 -12.66 17.61
N PRO A 519 16.47 -13.81 17.12
CA PRO A 519 16.86 -14.92 17.98
C PRO A 519 17.83 -14.52 19.10
N HIS A 520 18.83 -13.68 18.81
CA HIS A 520 19.80 -13.20 19.79
C HIS A 520 19.22 -12.18 20.78
N GLN A 521 18.03 -11.66 20.49
CA GLN A 521 17.26 -10.78 21.38
C GLN A 521 16.18 -11.56 22.16
N ASN A 522 16.29 -12.90 22.22
CA ASN A 522 15.37 -13.80 22.92
C ASN A 522 13.92 -13.74 22.40
N TYR A 523 13.70 -13.47 21.11
CA TYR A 523 12.39 -13.63 20.49
C TYR A 523 12.14 -15.10 20.12
N GLU A 524 10.91 -15.54 20.32
CA GLU A 524 10.47 -16.86 19.87
C GLU A 524 10.15 -16.85 18.37
N SER A 525 10.21 -18.02 17.72
CA SER A 525 9.97 -18.17 16.28
C SER A 525 8.64 -17.56 15.82
N SER A 526 7.58 -17.66 16.63
CA SER A 526 6.26 -17.06 16.32
C SER A 526 6.31 -15.53 16.24
N TRP A 527 7.07 -14.88 17.11
CA TRP A 527 7.28 -13.43 17.09
C TRP A 527 8.22 -13.02 15.96
N ILE A 528 9.28 -13.79 15.72
CA ILE A 528 10.23 -13.55 14.62
C ILE A 528 9.50 -13.57 13.28
N GLU A 529 8.70 -14.62 13.06
CA GLU A 529 7.90 -14.80 11.85
C GLU A 529 6.88 -13.68 11.69
N ALA A 530 6.16 -13.31 12.76
CA ALA A 530 5.14 -12.26 12.69
C ALA A 530 5.75 -10.86 12.46
N ILE A 531 6.80 -10.48 13.20
CA ILE A 531 7.47 -9.17 13.02
C ILE A 531 8.01 -9.05 11.59
N SER A 532 8.74 -10.06 11.12
CA SER A 532 9.32 -10.07 9.78
C SER A 532 8.23 -10.04 8.70
N SER A 533 7.12 -10.75 8.93
CA SER A 533 5.99 -10.77 7.99
C SER A 533 5.30 -9.41 7.89
N TYR A 534 5.01 -8.73 9.00
CA TYR A 534 4.37 -7.41 8.98
C TYR A 534 5.28 -6.34 8.39
N LEU A 535 6.59 -6.40 8.63
CA LEU A 535 7.57 -5.51 7.99
C LEU A 535 7.66 -5.77 6.48
N SER A 536 7.57 -7.04 6.06
CA SER A 536 7.52 -7.41 4.63
C SER A 536 6.24 -6.89 3.95
N LEU A 537 5.09 -6.91 4.63
CA LEU A 537 3.89 -6.24 4.12
C LEU A 537 4.06 -4.72 4.08
N GLY A 538 4.80 -4.13 5.03
CA GLY A 538 5.25 -2.74 4.96
C GLY A 538 6.09 -2.45 3.71
N LEU A 539 6.98 -3.37 3.33
CA LEU A 539 7.75 -3.31 2.08
C LEU A 539 6.82 -3.42 0.86
N ASP A 540 5.85 -4.33 0.82
CA ASP A 540 4.89 -4.40 -0.30
C ASP A 540 4.16 -3.06 -0.53
N ARG A 541 3.73 -2.41 0.55
CA ARG A 541 3.11 -1.07 0.46
C ARG A 541 4.08 -0.03 -0.09
N LEU A 542 5.35 -0.11 0.27
CA LEU A 542 6.40 0.75 -0.25
C LEU A 542 6.66 0.47 -1.75
N VAL A 543 6.73 -0.80 -2.16
CA VAL A 543 6.93 -1.22 -3.56
C VAL A 543 5.78 -0.69 -4.43
N ASP A 544 4.52 -0.79 -3.99
CA ASP A 544 3.36 -0.22 -4.70
C ASP A 544 3.47 1.31 -4.88
N ARG A 545 4.22 2.00 -4.02
CA ARG A 545 4.48 3.45 -4.08
C ARG A 545 5.84 3.83 -4.68
N SER A 546 6.65 2.85 -5.07
CA SER A 546 8.05 3.04 -5.48
C SER A 546 8.34 2.44 -6.85
N SER A 547 7.41 2.52 -7.80
CA SER A 547 7.64 2.07 -9.18
C SER A 547 7.57 3.24 -10.17
N THR A 548 8.04 3.00 -11.39
CA THR A 548 7.90 3.91 -12.55
C THR A 548 6.46 4.00 -13.08
N GLN A 549 5.50 3.32 -12.44
CA GLN A 549 4.07 3.43 -12.73
C GLN A 549 3.35 4.43 -11.81
N CYS A 550 4.03 4.86 -10.75
CA CYS A 550 3.54 5.86 -9.83
C CYS A 550 3.41 7.22 -10.51
N ARG A 551 2.35 7.97 -10.18
CA ARG A 551 2.04 9.25 -10.84
C ARG A 551 1.92 10.37 -9.81
N PRO A 552 2.17 11.63 -10.18
CA PRO A 552 1.87 12.77 -9.30
C PRO A 552 0.38 12.77 -8.97
N ASP A 553 0.03 13.01 -7.70
CA ASP A 553 -1.36 13.18 -7.31
C ASP A 553 -1.89 14.54 -7.80
N PRO A 554 -2.90 14.56 -8.70
CA PRO A 554 -3.42 15.79 -9.26
C PRO A 554 -4.45 16.47 -8.35
N THR A 555 -4.81 15.87 -7.20
CA THR A 555 -5.91 16.36 -6.37
C THR A 555 -5.55 17.62 -5.56
N PRO A 556 -6.54 18.48 -5.24
CA PRO A 556 -6.30 19.72 -4.50
C PRO A 556 -5.73 19.51 -3.09
N THR A 557 -6.02 18.36 -2.46
CA THR A 557 -5.75 18.06 -1.05
C THR A 557 -4.51 17.20 -0.81
N GLN A 558 -3.99 16.51 -1.83
CA GLN A 558 -2.82 15.64 -1.70
C GLN A 558 -1.89 15.87 -2.91
N SER A 559 -0.71 16.45 -2.66
CA SER A 559 0.35 16.64 -3.67
C SER A 559 1.48 15.65 -3.41
N GLY A 560 1.11 14.37 -3.35
CA GLY A 560 2.02 13.23 -3.13
C GLY A 560 2.13 12.33 -4.36
N VAL A 561 2.47 11.06 -4.14
CA VAL A 561 2.66 10.06 -5.20
C VAL A 561 1.49 9.08 -5.20
N ILE A 562 0.75 8.95 -6.31
CA ILE A 562 -0.28 7.91 -6.51
C ILE A 562 0.40 6.57 -6.73
N ASN A 563 -0.14 5.53 -6.10
CA ASN A 563 0.39 4.17 -6.18
C ASN A 563 0.18 3.49 -7.54
N THR A 564 0.96 2.43 -7.74
CA THR A 564 1.01 1.57 -8.94
C THR A 564 -0.37 0.99 -9.25
N PHE A 565 -1.03 0.38 -8.26
CA PHE A 565 -2.28 -0.33 -8.46
C PHE A 565 -3.56 0.49 -8.25
N SER A 566 -3.53 1.80 -8.53
CA SER A 566 -4.74 2.64 -8.54
C SER A 566 -5.84 2.17 -9.51
N ARG A 567 -5.50 1.33 -10.51
CA ARG A 567 -6.42 0.75 -11.50
C ARG A 567 -6.30 -0.77 -11.66
N PHE A 568 -5.55 -1.45 -10.79
CA PHE A 568 -5.21 -2.88 -10.94
C PHE A 568 -4.76 -3.25 -12.36
N ALA A 569 -3.79 -2.49 -12.90
CA ALA A 569 -3.14 -2.75 -14.17
C ALA A 569 -1.76 -2.05 -14.20
N LEU A 570 -0.87 -2.57 -15.02
CA LEU A 570 0.49 -2.11 -15.31
C LEU A 570 0.60 -1.63 -16.77
N PRO A 571 -0.07 -0.52 -17.14
CA PRO A 571 0.16 0.12 -18.44
C PRO A 571 1.58 0.71 -18.50
N VAL A 572 2.02 1.21 -19.65
CA VAL A 572 3.19 2.10 -19.65
C VAL A 572 2.80 3.49 -19.14
N THR A 573 3.61 4.02 -18.22
CA THR A 573 3.52 5.41 -17.75
C THR A 573 4.66 6.21 -18.39
N TRP A 574 4.29 7.31 -19.08
CA TRP A 574 5.23 8.15 -19.83
C TRP A 574 5.99 9.10 -18.91
N ASP A 575 5.24 9.74 -18.02
CA ASP A 575 5.70 10.65 -16.99
C ASP A 575 5.28 10.13 -15.62
N PHE A 576 6.25 9.95 -14.72
CA PHE A 576 6.07 9.28 -13.44
C PHE A 576 6.67 10.08 -12.29
N ALA A 577 6.24 9.75 -11.07
CA ALA A 577 6.74 10.34 -9.83
C ALA A 577 7.48 9.30 -9.00
N GLU A 578 8.72 9.60 -8.65
CA GLU A 578 9.52 8.82 -7.71
C GLU A 578 9.41 9.46 -6.32
N GLY A 579 8.76 8.76 -5.39
CA GLY A 579 8.71 9.15 -3.98
C GLY A 579 10.01 8.84 -3.24
N ILE A 580 10.18 9.46 -2.06
CA ILE A 580 11.38 9.28 -1.24
C ILE A 580 11.11 8.23 -0.17
N CYS A 581 11.66 7.03 -0.34
CA CYS A 581 11.37 5.85 0.49
C CYS A 581 11.74 6.02 1.97
N ILE A 582 12.82 6.76 2.26
CA ILE A 582 13.34 7.02 3.62
C ILE A 582 12.80 8.30 4.30
N SER A 583 11.91 9.03 3.60
CA SER A 583 11.32 10.27 4.13
C SER A 583 10.20 10.00 5.13
N ASN A 584 9.65 11.07 5.72
CA ASN A 584 8.43 11.02 6.52
C ASN A 584 7.17 11.34 5.67
N GLY A 585 7.32 11.45 4.35
CA GLY A 585 6.26 11.86 3.43
C GLY A 585 5.31 10.73 3.03
N SER A 586 4.25 11.08 2.29
CA SER A 586 3.35 10.10 1.68
C SER A 586 4.11 9.20 0.69
N GLY A 587 3.86 7.89 0.76
CA GLY A 587 4.55 6.88 -0.06
C GLY A 587 5.92 6.43 0.46
N SER A 588 6.31 6.88 1.66
CA SER A 588 7.52 6.40 2.36
C SER A 588 7.29 5.08 3.10
N PHE A 589 8.38 4.49 3.59
CA PHE A 589 8.32 3.33 4.48
C PHE A 589 7.65 3.67 5.81
N VAL A 590 7.90 4.85 6.38
CA VAL A 590 7.24 5.33 7.61
C VAL A 590 5.72 5.30 7.47
N HIS A 591 5.20 5.81 6.35
CA HIS A 591 3.76 5.80 6.11
C HIS A 591 3.23 4.38 5.90
N SER A 592 4.03 3.50 5.31
CA SER A 592 3.68 2.08 5.17
C SER A 592 3.55 1.41 6.55
N LEU A 593 4.52 1.62 7.45
CA LEU A 593 4.49 1.14 8.83
C LEU A 593 3.31 1.70 9.63
N GLU A 594 2.98 2.99 9.45
CA GLU A 594 1.82 3.60 10.09
C GLU A 594 0.54 2.85 9.73
N TRP A 595 0.36 2.48 8.45
CA TRP A 595 -0.83 1.75 8.00
C TRP A 595 -0.91 0.32 8.52
N ILE A 596 0.23 -0.36 8.63
CA ILE A 596 0.33 -1.67 9.29
C ILE A 596 -0.03 -1.54 10.77
N GLY A 597 0.57 -0.57 11.47
CA GLY A 597 0.32 -0.32 12.89
C GLY A 597 -1.16 -0.04 13.18
N ARG A 598 -1.83 0.77 12.34
CA ARG A 598 -3.27 1.05 12.48
C ARG A 598 -4.14 -0.20 12.40
N TYR A 599 -3.74 -1.21 11.63
CA TYR A 599 -4.45 -2.50 11.60
C TYR A 599 -4.19 -3.29 12.89
N LEU A 600 -2.91 -3.37 13.29
CA LEU A 600 -2.47 -4.09 14.49
C LEU A 600 -3.14 -3.57 15.77
N ASP A 601 -3.35 -2.26 15.89
CA ASP A 601 -3.95 -1.64 17.08
C ASP A 601 -5.35 -2.18 17.46
N ILE A 602 -6.05 -2.84 16.52
CA ILE A 602 -7.38 -3.41 16.79
C ILE A 602 -7.53 -4.89 16.41
N SER A 603 -6.47 -5.54 15.91
CA SER A 603 -6.56 -6.91 15.38
C SER A 603 -6.40 -8.01 16.45
N PHE A 604 -5.87 -7.69 17.63
CA PHE A 604 -5.52 -8.67 18.67
C PHE A 604 -6.68 -9.11 19.58
N ASN A 605 -7.91 -9.16 19.06
CA ASN A 605 -9.00 -9.80 19.79
C ASN A 605 -8.81 -11.32 19.72
N GLN A 606 -8.61 -12.00 20.86
CA GLN A 606 -8.66 -13.47 20.89
C GLN A 606 -10.08 -13.95 20.58
N PHE A 607 -10.22 -14.75 19.53
CA PHE A 607 -11.44 -15.44 19.19
C PHE A 607 -11.44 -16.86 19.79
N LEU A 608 -12.60 -17.51 19.77
CA LEU A 608 -12.81 -18.83 20.37
C LEU A 608 -11.92 -19.91 19.75
N PHE A 609 -11.59 -19.80 18.46
CA PHE A 609 -10.85 -20.80 17.71
C PHE A 609 -9.72 -20.16 16.92
N SER A 610 -8.59 -20.87 16.83
CA SER A 610 -7.52 -20.52 15.90
C SER A 610 -7.92 -20.93 14.48
N PRO A 611 -7.68 -20.07 13.47
CA PRO A 611 -8.01 -20.40 12.09
C PRO A 611 -7.06 -21.48 11.54
N SER A 612 -7.56 -22.29 10.61
CA SER A 612 -6.74 -23.18 9.79
C SER A 612 -6.44 -22.51 8.44
N LEU A 613 -5.17 -22.26 8.14
CA LEU A 613 -4.75 -21.65 6.88
C LEU A 613 -4.14 -22.71 5.97
N VAL A 614 -4.60 -22.78 4.73
CA VAL A 614 -4.19 -23.83 3.81
C VAL A 614 -3.69 -23.28 2.49
N PHE A 615 -2.40 -23.49 2.21
CA PHE A 615 -1.80 -23.18 0.92
C PHE A 615 -1.95 -24.37 -0.04
N ARG A 616 -3.07 -24.43 -0.77
CA ARG A 616 -3.34 -25.51 -1.75
C ARG A 616 -4.45 -25.15 -2.73
N SER A 617 -4.55 -25.93 -3.81
CA SER A 617 -5.72 -25.92 -4.71
C SER A 617 -7.00 -26.34 -3.99
N VAL A 618 -8.10 -25.66 -4.31
CA VAL A 618 -9.47 -26.00 -3.91
C VAL A 618 -9.86 -27.44 -4.30
N LEU A 619 -9.28 -28.01 -5.35
CA LEU A 619 -9.56 -29.39 -5.78
C LEU A 619 -9.14 -30.42 -4.73
N LYS A 620 -8.27 -30.04 -3.79
CA LYS A 620 -7.81 -30.89 -2.68
C LYS A 620 -8.59 -30.61 -1.39
N THR A 621 -9.74 -29.96 -1.48
CA THR A 621 -10.63 -29.74 -0.33
C THR A 621 -11.12 -31.08 0.20
N SER A 622 -11.06 -31.24 1.51
CA SER A 622 -11.39 -32.47 2.23
C SER A 622 -11.85 -32.13 3.64
N GLY A 623 -12.61 -33.01 4.27
CA GLY A 623 -13.07 -32.85 5.65
C GLY A 623 -14.59 -32.73 5.76
N LYS A 624 -15.06 -32.49 6.98
CA LYS A 624 -16.48 -32.31 7.31
C LYS A 624 -16.73 -30.83 7.60
N LEU A 625 -17.37 -30.14 6.67
CA LEU A 625 -17.65 -28.71 6.73
C LEU A 625 -19.15 -28.46 6.82
N ASP A 626 -19.54 -27.45 7.59
CA ASP A 626 -20.93 -27.05 7.76
C ASP A 626 -21.36 -26.00 6.73
N LEU A 627 -20.43 -25.13 6.35
CA LEU A 627 -20.67 -24.05 5.41
C LEU A 627 -19.43 -23.79 4.55
N ILE A 628 -19.65 -23.62 3.25
CA ILE A 628 -18.66 -23.07 2.32
C ILE A 628 -19.22 -21.75 1.79
N ILE A 629 -18.54 -20.65 2.06
CA ILE A 629 -18.89 -19.33 1.57
C ILE A 629 -17.66 -18.67 0.98
N THR A 630 -17.79 -18.13 -0.22
CA THR A 630 -16.64 -17.63 -0.98
C THR A 630 -17.05 -16.60 -2.01
N ASP A 631 -16.09 -15.77 -2.39
CA ASP A 631 -16.16 -14.89 -3.54
C ASP A 631 -15.14 -15.38 -4.56
N PRO A 632 -15.52 -16.33 -5.43
CA PRO A 632 -14.57 -16.97 -6.30
C PRO A 632 -14.06 -16.00 -7.36
N PRO A 633 -12.91 -16.30 -7.97
CA PRO A 633 -12.45 -15.62 -9.17
C PRO A 633 -13.59 -15.52 -10.22
N TYR A 634 -13.90 -14.32 -10.72
CA TYR A 634 -14.98 -14.14 -11.71
C TYR A 634 -14.44 -13.92 -13.13
N TYR A 635 -14.35 -15.02 -13.88
CA TYR A 635 -13.85 -15.07 -15.26
C TYR A 635 -12.56 -14.25 -15.43
N ASP A 636 -12.60 -13.24 -16.29
CA ASP A 636 -11.49 -12.41 -16.71
C ASP A 636 -11.50 -11.05 -15.98
N SER A 637 -12.36 -10.84 -14.97
CA SER A 637 -12.65 -9.49 -14.43
C SER A 637 -11.44 -8.75 -13.87
N ILE A 638 -10.54 -9.46 -13.18
CA ILE A 638 -9.31 -8.91 -12.61
C ILE A 638 -8.19 -9.92 -12.82
N GLY A 639 -7.04 -9.47 -13.32
CA GLY A 639 -5.86 -10.30 -13.52
C GLY A 639 -5.03 -10.54 -12.25
N TYR A 640 -5.61 -10.89 -11.10
CA TYR A 640 -4.87 -11.09 -9.84
C TYR A 640 -3.72 -12.09 -10.01
N ALA A 641 -3.95 -13.14 -10.78
CA ALA A 641 -2.98 -14.17 -11.15
C ALA A 641 -1.60 -13.66 -11.57
N VAL A 642 -1.59 -12.63 -12.41
CA VAL A 642 -0.36 -12.05 -12.97
C VAL A 642 0.05 -10.80 -12.19
N LEU A 643 -0.91 -10.01 -11.71
CA LEU A 643 -0.60 -8.76 -11.03
C LEU A 643 -0.01 -8.98 -9.64
N MET A 644 -0.36 -10.07 -8.94
CA MET A 644 0.21 -10.38 -7.63
C MET A 644 1.64 -10.89 -7.70
N ASP A 645 2.12 -11.33 -8.87
CA ASP A 645 3.54 -11.63 -9.06
C ASP A 645 4.42 -10.40 -8.83
N PHE A 646 3.87 -9.18 -9.00
CA PHE A 646 4.55 -7.94 -8.64
C PHE A 646 5.00 -7.89 -7.18
N PHE A 647 4.19 -8.42 -6.24
CA PHE A 647 4.54 -8.52 -4.82
C PHE A 647 5.28 -9.81 -4.51
N TYR A 648 4.88 -10.92 -5.17
CA TYR A 648 5.51 -12.23 -5.02
C TYR A 648 7.03 -12.18 -5.13
N VAL A 649 7.54 -11.48 -6.16
CA VAL A 649 9.00 -11.39 -6.39
C VAL A 649 9.73 -10.66 -5.26
N TRP A 650 9.10 -9.74 -4.55
CA TRP A 650 9.72 -9.10 -3.38
C TRP A 650 9.57 -9.95 -2.12
N LEU A 651 8.39 -10.54 -1.91
CA LEU A 651 8.12 -11.43 -0.78
C LEU A 651 9.03 -12.66 -0.78
N ARG A 652 9.23 -13.33 -1.92
CA ARG A 652 10.13 -14.49 -2.02
C ARG A 652 11.56 -14.16 -1.59
N ARG A 653 12.04 -12.95 -1.92
CA ARG A 653 13.39 -12.48 -1.57
C ARG A 653 13.47 -12.11 -0.09
N THR A 654 12.46 -11.42 0.40
CA THR A 654 12.42 -10.90 1.78
C THR A 654 12.22 -12.02 2.79
N LEU A 655 11.34 -12.98 2.51
CA LEU A 655 10.91 -13.99 3.47
C LEU A 655 11.69 -15.31 3.41
N ASN A 656 12.58 -15.50 2.43
CA ASN A 656 13.31 -16.76 2.28
C ASN A 656 14.13 -17.10 3.54
N GLY A 657 13.96 -18.32 4.05
CA GLY A 657 14.58 -18.82 5.28
C GLY A 657 13.84 -18.43 6.57
N LEU A 658 12.67 -17.79 6.48
CA LEU A 658 11.90 -17.38 7.67
C LEU A 658 11.17 -18.57 8.32
N SER A 659 10.49 -19.40 7.53
CA SER A 659 9.86 -20.65 7.99
C SER A 659 9.72 -21.65 6.84
N PRO A 660 9.68 -22.97 7.12
CA PRO A 660 9.54 -23.98 6.07
C PRO A 660 8.26 -23.84 5.24
N GLU A 661 7.16 -23.42 5.85
CA GLU A 661 5.87 -23.20 5.18
C GLU A 661 5.97 -22.06 4.16
N ILE A 662 6.64 -20.96 4.54
CA ILE A 662 6.86 -19.80 3.68
C ILE A 662 7.82 -20.15 2.54
N ASP A 663 8.92 -20.86 2.83
CA ASP A 663 9.85 -21.31 1.80
C ASP A 663 9.16 -22.21 0.77
N GLN A 664 8.25 -23.09 1.23
CA GLN A 664 7.43 -23.92 0.33
C GLN A 664 6.48 -23.07 -0.53
N ALA A 665 5.83 -22.06 0.04
CA ALA A 665 4.90 -21.20 -0.69
C ALA A 665 5.58 -20.33 -1.75
N PHE A 666 6.83 -19.92 -1.51
CA PHE A 666 7.61 -19.03 -2.38
C PHE A 666 8.78 -19.73 -3.10
N ALA A 667 8.73 -21.07 -3.23
CA ALA A 667 9.80 -21.87 -3.82
C ALA A 667 10.01 -21.59 -5.32
N GLU A 668 8.91 -21.40 -6.05
CA GLU A 668 8.94 -21.19 -7.50
C GLU A 668 9.32 -19.75 -7.88
N PRO A 669 9.66 -19.47 -9.15
CA PRO A 669 9.95 -18.12 -9.61
C PRO A 669 8.74 -17.17 -9.60
N LEU A 670 7.53 -17.70 -9.78
CA LEU A 670 6.27 -16.97 -9.84
C LEU A 670 5.16 -17.78 -9.14
N ALA A 671 4.03 -17.12 -8.81
CA ALA A 671 2.89 -17.84 -8.25
C ALA A 671 2.37 -18.91 -9.23
N PRO A 672 1.79 -20.03 -8.75
CA PRO A 672 1.29 -21.11 -9.59
C PRO A 672 0.37 -20.60 -10.69
N LYS A 673 0.64 -20.97 -11.94
CA LYS A 673 -0.23 -20.69 -13.08
C LYS A 673 -1.02 -21.95 -13.46
N TRP A 674 -1.83 -21.87 -14.50
CA TRP A 674 -2.57 -23.01 -15.01
C TRP A 674 -1.62 -24.14 -15.47
N ASN A 675 -1.82 -25.35 -14.95
CA ASN A 675 -1.09 -26.55 -15.37
C ASN A 675 -2.02 -27.45 -16.19
N HIS A 676 -1.73 -27.60 -17.49
CA HIS A 676 -2.53 -28.38 -18.42
C HIS A 676 -2.47 -29.89 -18.16
N ASP A 677 -1.35 -30.41 -17.64
CA ASP A 677 -1.19 -31.85 -17.36
C ASP A 677 -1.96 -32.27 -16.11
N ALA A 678 -1.92 -31.44 -15.07
CA ALA A 678 -2.65 -31.66 -13.82
C ALA A 678 -4.12 -31.22 -13.91
N ASN A 679 -4.47 -30.44 -14.93
CA ASN A 679 -5.76 -29.77 -15.06
C ASN A 679 -6.12 -28.99 -13.77
N ASP A 680 -5.14 -28.32 -13.18
CA ASP A 680 -5.23 -27.63 -11.89
C ASP A 680 -4.36 -26.35 -11.90
N GLY A 681 -4.64 -25.42 -10.99
CA GLY A 681 -3.97 -24.14 -10.88
C GLY A 681 -4.93 -22.98 -10.71
N GLU A 682 -4.47 -21.75 -11.01
CA GLU A 682 -5.32 -20.56 -10.97
C GLU A 682 -6.46 -20.65 -12.00
N LEU A 683 -7.70 -20.64 -11.49
CA LEU A 683 -8.93 -20.70 -12.27
C LEU A 683 -9.38 -19.30 -12.70
N ILE A 684 -8.87 -18.83 -13.84
CA ILE A 684 -9.22 -17.56 -14.46
C ILE A 684 -9.55 -17.76 -15.94
N ASP A 685 -10.38 -16.90 -16.51
CA ASP A 685 -10.54 -16.83 -17.97
C ASP A 685 -9.44 -15.92 -18.56
N ASP A 686 -8.41 -16.52 -19.14
CA ASP A 686 -7.33 -15.83 -19.83
C ASP A 686 -6.85 -16.65 -21.04
N ALA A 687 -7.30 -16.24 -22.24
CA ALA A 687 -7.00 -16.98 -23.46
C ALA A 687 -5.50 -17.01 -23.82
N SER A 688 -4.65 -16.19 -23.20
CA SER A 688 -3.19 -16.26 -23.39
C SER A 688 -2.64 -17.63 -22.98
N ARG A 689 -3.29 -18.29 -22.00
CA ARG A 689 -2.95 -19.62 -21.49
C ARG A 689 -3.39 -20.77 -22.41
N PHE A 690 -4.19 -20.45 -23.43
CA PHE A 690 -4.81 -21.40 -24.36
C PHE A 690 -4.52 -21.01 -25.81
N ASN A 691 -3.30 -20.53 -26.11
CA ASN A 691 -2.87 -20.13 -27.45
C ASN A 691 -3.78 -19.08 -28.13
N GLY A 692 -4.43 -18.22 -27.33
CA GLY A 692 -5.37 -17.21 -27.79
C GLY A 692 -6.81 -17.72 -28.01
N ASP A 693 -7.09 -19.00 -27.76
CA ASP A 693 -8.42 -19.58 -27.88
C ASP A 693 -9.32 -19.18 -26.70
N LYS A 694 -10.22 -18.24 -26.97
CA LYS A 694 -11.18 -17.74 -25.99
C LYS A 694 -12.22 -18.76 -25.59
N ALA A 695 -12.62 -19.65 -26.51
CA ALA A 695 -13.62 -20.67 -26.21
C ALA A 695 -13.02 -21.73 -25.28
N ALA A 696 -11.80 -22.20 -25.59
CA ALA A 696 -11.09 -23.15 -24.74
C ALA A 696 -10.82 -22.57 -23.34
N SER A 697 -10.39 -21.30 -23.24
CA SER A 697 -10.16 -20.62 -21.97
C SER A 697 -11.41 -20.52 -21.10
N LYS A 698 -12.52 -20.07 -21.72
CA LYS A 698 -13.81 -19.97 -21.04
C LYS A 698 -14.29 -21.35 -20.56
N GLN A 699 -14.21 -22.36 -21.42
CA GLN A 699 -14.59 -23.73 -21.09
C GLN A 699 -13.75 -24.27 -19.92
N ASN A 700 -12.42 -24.05 -19.96
CA ASN A 700 -11.53 -24.45 -18.88
C ASN A 700 -11.89 -23.81 -17.53
N TYR A 701 -12.20 -22.51 -17.55
CA TYR A 701 -12.66 -21.81 -16.35
C TYR A 701 -13.97 -22.42 -15.83
N GLU A 702 -14.98 -22.62 -16.69
CA GLU A 702 -16.28 -23.19 -16.29
C GLU A 702 -16.12 -24.62 -15.74
N ASP A 703 -15.36 -25.49 -16.41
CA ASP A 703 -15.10 -26.88 -16.00
C ASP A 703 -14.25 -26.95 -14.73
N GLY A 704 -13.26 -26.07 -14.60
CA GLY A 704 -12.42 -25.95 -13.41
C GLY A 704 -13.23 -25.49 -12.19
N MET A 705 -14.07 -24.46 -12.36
CA MET A 705 -14.98 -24.00 -11.30
C MET A 705 -16.02 -25.06 -10.94
N ALA A 706 -16.54 -25.81 -11.92
CA ALA A 706 -17.44 -26.94 -11.66
C ALA A 706 -16.76 -28.02 -10.81
N ARG A 707 -15.51 -28.39 -11.11
CA ARG A 707 -14.73 -29.34 -10.30
C ARG A 707 -14.43 -28.79 -8.90
N ALA A 708 -14.11 -27.51 -8.78
CA ALA A 708 -13.93 -26.86 -7.48
C ALA A 708 -15.21 -26.96 -6.63
N PHE A 709 -16.38 -26.65 -7.21
CA PHE A 709 -17.66 -26.76 -6.51
C PHE A 709 -18.04 -28.20 -6.20
N GLN A 710 -17.70 -29.18 -7.04
CA GLN A 710 -17.87 -30.59 -6.73
C GLN A 710 -17.01 -31.03 -5.53
N ALA A 711 -15.73 -30.61 -5.49
CA ALA A 711 -14.85 -30.89 -4.36
C ALA A 711 -15.36 -30.25 -3.06
N CYS A 712 -15.81 -28.99 -3.13
CA CYS A 712 -16.47 -28.29 -2.03
C CYS A 712 -17.74 -29.03 -1.57
N HIS A 713 -18.62 -29.42 -2.49
CA HIS A 713 -19.84 -30.15 -2.18
C HIS A 713 -19.56 -31.50 -1.53
N ALA A 714 -18.51 -32.22 -1.97
CA ALA A 714 -18.10 -33.49 -1.37
C ALA A 714 -17.59 -33.34 0.07
N ALA A 715 -17.10 -32.16 0.46
CA ALA A 715 -16.65 -31.85 1.82
C ALA A 715 -17.77 -31.29 2.72
N LEU A 716 -18.96 -30.98 2.18
CA LEU A 716 -20.10 -30.53 2.98
C LEU A 716 -20.79 -31.71 3.68
N GLU A 717 -20.81 -31.66 5.00
CA GLU A 717 -21.60 -32.53 5.86
C GLU A 717 -22.39 -31.66 6.86
N PRO A 718 -23.49 -31.01 6.44
CA PRO A 718 -24.26 -30.15 7.32
C PRO A 718 -24.80 -30.95 8.51
N VAL A 719 -24.72 -30.38 9.72
CA VAL A 719 -25.18 -30.99 11.00
C VAL A 719 -26.61 -31.56 10.95
N HIS A 720 -27.46 -31.16 10.00
CA HIS A 720 -28.88 -31.53 9.93
C HIS A 720 -29.24 -32.72 9.04
N LYS A 721 -28.36 -33.72 8.89
CA LYS A 721 -28.73 -35.01 8.23
C LYS A 721 -29.23 -36.11 9.18
N ALA A 722 -29.82 -35.76 10.34
CA ALA A 722 -30.49 -36.72 11.23
C ALA A 722 -31.97 -36.36 11.45
#